data_AF-A0A4P8XV93-F1
#
_entry.id   AF-A0A4P8XV93-F1
#
_cell.length_a   1.000
_cell.length_b   1.000
_cell.length_c   1.000
_cell.angle_alpha   90.00
_cell.angle_beta   90.00
_cell.angle_gamma   90.00
#
_symmetry.space_group_name_H-M   'P 1'
#
loop_
_entity.id
_entity.type
_entity.pdbx_description
1 polymer ?
#
loop_
_entity_poly.entity_id
_entity_poly.type
_entity_poly.pdbx_seq_one_letter_code
_entity_poly.pdbx_strand_id
1 'polypeptide(L)'
;MDLRIALAGNPNCGKTTLFNALTGSNQFVGNWPGVTVEKKEGKLKKHSGVVITDLPGIYSLSPYTLEEVVARNYLIGERPDAILNIVDGTNLERNLYLTTQLVELGIPVVVAINMMDVVKKNGDTIRTEQLAKELGCKVVEISALKGTGISEAAEAAIASAESKKIAPIHPFTGSVEHCLAHIEEAVVHDMPEEQQRWYAIKLFERDEKVLAQLDLSDEIKNHIEHDIAEVETELDDDSESIVTNERYIYISSIIHDCYKKKHKDKMTTSDKIDRVVTNRWAALPIFAVIMFAVYYIAISTVGAWGTDWVNDNLFGDGFHLFGIGSSQYEELNDEYSEADEIVNGYISYAEEKGYDTEAVSTALDTEADDFDSAKAKSALTAFATDIENYKGIDFSKATYSVEDEETLATEDVTATLAEFKDAVATVEKYNCEAPDPAEYGVWVPGIPELVSNGLDSIGCADWLSGLINDGIVAGVGAVLGFVPQMLVLFILLAFLEACGYMARIAFVMDRIFRKFGLSGKSFIPMLIGTGCGVPGIMASRTIENERDRRMTIMTTTFIPCSAKTPFIAMIAGALFGGSAWIATFAYFLGVAAIIVSGIILKKTKMFSGDPAPFVMELPAYHLPTVGNVLRSMWERAWSFIKKAGTVILLATILVWFLSYFGFVNGSFQMLTEDQMDSSLLAIIGNAISWIFAPLGWGNWQAAVASVTGLIAKENIVGTMGILYGGAGGTVYQAMADAFTQVSGLSFLAFNLLCAPCFAAIGAMKREMNNAKWTLFAVGYQCVFAYAVALMINQFGNLFTGNVQVVGLIFAILVLAFIIFMLVKPYKESNKLTAKVKV
;
A
#
# COMPACT_ATOMS: atom_id res chain seq x y z
N MET A 1 -0.11 46.56 -27.56
CA MET A 1 -0.78 46.08 -26.34
C MET A 1 -0.13 44.76 -26.00
N ASP A 2 0.24 44.55 -24.75
CA ASP A 2 0.69 43.23 -24.31
C ASP A 2 -0.55 42.38 -24.04
N LEU A 3 -0.84 41.39 -24.90
CA LEU A 3 -1.99 40.49 -24.78
C LEU A 3 -1.61 39.28 -23.91
N ARG A 4 -2.52 38.84 -23.05
CA ARG A 4 -2.38 37.64 -22.21
C ARG A 4 -3.32 36.55 -22.70
N ILE A 5 -2.76 35.43 -23.12
CA ILE A 5 -3.51 34.26 -23.58
C ILE A 5 -3.30 33.12 -22.58
N ALA A 6 -4.39 32.57 -22.06
CA ALA A 6 -4.35 31.39 -21.22
C ALA A 6 -4.45 30.11 -22.04
N LEU A 7 -3.54 29.17 -21.81
CA LEU A 7 -3.61 27.84 -22.39
C LEU A 7 -4.33 26.90 -21.41
N ALA A 8 -5.54 26.49 -21.75
CA ALA A 8 -6.37 25.60 -20.95
C ALA A 8 -6.61 24.26 -21.68
N GLY A 9 -6.98 23.22 -20.93
CA GLY A 9 -7.34 21.93 -21.49
C GLY A 9 -7.17 20.78 -20.51
N ASN A 10 -7.69 19.61 -20.89
CA ASN A 10 -7.60 18.41 -20.09
C ASN A 10 -6.14 17.95 -19.90
N PRO A 11 -5.80 17.24 -18.81
CA PRO A 11 -4.57 16.46 -18.73
C PRO A 11 -4.35 15.60 -19.99
N ASN A 12 -3.11 15.49 -20.43
CA ASN A 12 -2.70 14.69 -21.60
C ASN A 12 -3.29 15.08 -22.97
N CYS A 13 -4.02 16.20 -23.10
CA CYS A 13 -4.51 16.69 -24.41
C CYS A 13 -3.41 17.24 -25.34
N GLY A 14 -2.13 17.16 -24.94
CA GLY A 14 -0.98 17.70 -25.66
C GLY A 14 -0.67 19.18 -25.39
N LYS A 15 -1.21 19.74 -24.29
CA LYS A 15 -1.01 21.13 -23.87
C LYS A 15 0.45 21.55 -23.74
N THR A 16 1.26 20.80 -23.01
CA THR A 16 2.70 21.11 -22.84
C THR A 16 3.45 21.02 -24.18
N THR A 17 3.08 20.09 -25.06
CA THR A 17 3.66 20.00 -26.41
C THR A 17 3.32 21.25 -27.23
N LEU A 18 2.07 21.72 -27.18
CA LEU A 18 1.64 22.94 -27.86
C LEU A 18 2.33 24.20 -27.28
N PHE A 19 2.41 24.30 -25.96
CA PHE A 19 3.10 25.40 -25.26
C PHE A 19 4.55 25.51 -25.72
N ASN A 20 5.31 24.40 -25.67
CA ASN A 20 6.70 24.37 -26.11
C ASN A 20 6.87 24.71 -27.60
N ALA A 21 5.92 24.28 -28.45
CA ALA A 21 5.93 24.62 -29.87
C ALA A 21 5.73 26.14 -30.09
N LEU A 22 4.84 26.77 -29.33
CA LEU A 22 4.50 28.19 -29.43
C LEU A 22 5.56 29.12 -28.82
N THR A 23 6.17 28.75 -27.70
CA THR A 23 7.09 29.64 -26.94
C THR A 23 8.58 29.34 -27.19
N GLY A 24 8.92 28.09 -27.54
CA GLY A 24 10.30 27.66 -27.75
C GLY A 24 11.14 27.75 -26.47
N SER A 25 12.31 28.37 -26.54
CA SER A 25 13.21 28.55 -25.39
C SER A 25 12.83 29.72 -24.48
N ASN A 26 11.89 30.58 -24.89
CA ASN A 26 11.53 31.80 -24.17
C ASN A 26 10.42 31.54 -23.15
N GLN A 27 10.69 30.62 -22.22
CA GLN A 27 9.76 30.22 -21.17
C GLN A 27 10.36 30.45 -19.79
N PHE A 28 9.53 30.90 -18.87
CA PHE A 28 9.80 31.03 -17.45
C PHE A 28 9.01 29.95 -16.70
N VAL A 29 9.69 29.25 -15.80
CA VAL A 29 9.10 28.20 -14.96
C VAL A 29 9.25 28.61 -13.50
N GLY A 30 8.13 28.75 -12.81
CA GLY A 30 8.06 29.04 -11.38
C GLY A 30 6.96 28.21 -10.72
N ASN A 31 6.49 28.65 -9.56
CA ASN A 31 5.34 28.06 -8.87
C ASN A 31 4.25 29.11 -8.71
N TRP A 32 2.99 28.67 -8.71
CA TRP A 32 1.87 29.53 -8.36
C TRP A 32 1.96 29.98 -6.88
N PRO A 33 1.52 31.20 -6.53
CA PRO A 33 1.65 31.72 -5.18
C PRO A 33 1.05 30.80 -4.10
N GLY A 34 1.86 30.43 -3.10
CA GLY A 34 1.40 29.66 -1.93
C GLY A 34 1.15 28.16 -2.18
N VAL A 35 1.44 27.65 -3.38
CA VAL A 35 1.25 26.22 -3.73
C VAL A 35 2.45 25.65 -4.49
N THR A 36 2.56 24.33 -4.54
CA THR A 36 3.62 23.60 -5.26
C THR A 36 3.30 23.35 -6.74
N VAL A 37 2.23 23.96 -7.26
CA VAL A 37 1.80 23.79 -8.65
C VAL A 37 2.72 24.61 -9.56
N GLU A 38 3.26 23.98 -10.60
CA GLU A 38 4.17 24.61 -11.57
C GLU A 38 3.43 25.69 -12.39
N LYS A 39 4.03 26.87 -12.51
CA LYS A 39 3.56 27.98 -13.35
C LYS A 39 4.52 28.16 -14.53
N LYS A 40 4.04 27.97 -15.76
CA LYS A 40 4.83 28.23 -16.98
C LYS A 40 4.26 29.41 -17.73
N GLU A 41 5.11 30.37 -18.05
CA GLU A 41 4.76 31.53 -18.87
C GLU A 41 5.81 31.68 -19.97
N GLY A 42 5.39 32.08 -21.17
CA GLY A 42 6.34 32.28 -22.26
C GLY A 42 5.83 33.28 -23.29
N LYS A 43 6.75 33.90 -24.01
CA LYS A 43 6.40 34.81 -25.10
C LYS A 43 6.14 34.03 -26.37
N LEU A 44 5.05 34.36 -27.08
CA LEU A 44 4.72 33.71 -28.34
C LEU A 44 5.79 34.02 -29.42
N LYS A 45 6.22 32.98 -30.14
CA LYS A 45 7.12 33.14 -31.29
C LYS A 45 6.51 34.08 -32.32
N LYS A 46 7.31 35.01 -32.84
CA LYS A 46 6.94 36.05 -33.83
C LYS A 46 6.04 37.17 -33.31
N HIS A 47 5.51 37.07 -32.08
CA HIS A 47 4.65 38.08 -31.45
C HIS A 47 5.15 38.41 -30.04
N SER A 48 6.14 39.29 -29.94
CA SER A 48 6.81 39.61 -28.67
C SER A 48 5.92 40.30 -27.62
N GLY A 49 4.77 40.85 -28.05
CA GLY A 49 3.75 41.46 -27.19
C GLY A 49 2.63 40.49 -26.79
N VAL A 50 2.80 39.18 -26.96
CA VAL A 50 1.81 38.19 -26.53
C VAL A 50 2.46 37.23 -25.52
N VAL A 51 1.89 37.19 -24.32
CA VAL A 51 2.31 36.29 -23.24
C VAL A 51 1.32 35.13 -23.18
N ILE A 52 1.84 33.92 -23.25
CA ILE A 52 1.08 32.68 -23.08
C ILE A 52 1.35 32.13 -21.69
N THR A 53 0.29 31.90 -20.93
CA THR A 53 0.34 31.28 -19.61
C THR A 53 -0.21 29.86 -19.69
N ASP A 54 0.62 28.88 -19.35
CA ASP A 54 0.19 27.48 -19.28
C ASP A 54 -0.55 27.22 -17.97
N LEU A 55 -1.85 26.97 -18.04
CA LEU A 55 -2.62 26.57 -16.86
C LEU A 55 -2.41 25.10 -16.57
N PRO A 56 -2.53 24.65 -15.31
CA PRO A 56 -2.57 23.23 -14.98
C PRO A 56 -3.61 22.49 -15.83
N GLY A 57 -3.34 21.23 -16.19
CA GLY A 57 -4.33 20.42 -16.90
C GLY A 57 -5.49 20.10 -15.96
N ILE A 58 -6.70 20.46 -16.34
CA ILE A 58 -7.91 20.36 -15.50
C ILE A 58 -9.06 19.73 -16.27
N TYR A 59 -9.96 19.03 -15.59
CA TYR A 59 -11.17 18.48 -16.23
C TYR A 59 -12.39 19.38 -16.03
N SER A 60 -12.37 20.21 -15.00
CA SER A 60 -13.44 21.12 -14.62
C SER A 60 -12.87 22.36 -13.95
N LEU A 61 -13.70 23.38 -13.68
CA LEU A 61 -13.38 24.54 -12.84
C LEU A 61 -13.90 24.35 -11.41
N SER A 62 -14.11 23.11 -10.96
CA SER A 62 -14.56 22.79 -9.60
C SER A 62 -13.45 22.97 -8.56
N PRO A 63 -13.77 23.11 -7.26
CA PRO A 63 -12.79 23.40 -6.21
C PRO A 63 -12.00 22.18 -5.69
N TYR A 64 -12.00 21.03 -6.37
CA TYR A 64 -11.56 19.75 -5.78
C TYR A 64 -10.05 19.56 -5.72
N THR A 65 -9.34 20.03 -6.75
CA THR A 65 -7.88 19.90 -6.84
C THR A 65 -7.19 21.26 -6.74
N LEU A 66 -5.91 21.27 -6.32
CA LEU A 66 -5.14 22.53 -6.28
C LEU A 66 -4.98 23.10 -7.69
N GLU A 67 -4.84 22.24 -8.69
CA GLU A 67 -4.74 22.55 -10.11
C GLU A 67 -5.99 23.28 -10.62
N GLU A 68 -7.18 22.76 -10.32
CA GLU A 68 -8.46 23.40 -10.70
C GLU A 68 -8.66 24.71 -9.96
N VAL A 69 -8.31 24.77 -8.67
CA VAL A 69 -8.37 26.02 -7.89
C VAL A 69 -7.45 27.09 -8.49
N VAL A 70 -6.22 26.73 -8.86
CA VAL A 70 -5.25 27.64 -9.48
C VAL A 70 -5.76 28.13 -10.83
N ALA A 71 -6.20 27.22 -11.70
CA ALA A 71 -6.70 27.56 -13.03
C ALA A 71 -7.93 28.47 -12.94
N ARG A 72 -8.90 28.14 -12.08
CA ARG A 72 -10.08 28.96 -11.82
C ARG A 72 -9.70 30.35 -11.30
N ASN A 73 -8.87 30.42 -10.27
CA ASN A 73 -8.48 31.70 -9.67
C ASN A 73 -7.75 32.61 -10.67
N TYR A 74 -6.90 32.04 -11.53
CA TYR A 74 -6.25 32.79 -12.59
C TYR A 74 -7.26 33.33 -13.61
N LEU A 75 -8.16 32.47 -14.10
CA LEU A 75 -9.15 32.85 -15.11
C LEU A 75 -10.11 33.93 -14.61
N ILE A 76 -10.54 33.85 -13.35
CA ILE A 76 -11.47 34.83 -12.74
C ILE A 76 -10.75 36.09 -12.28
N GLY A 77 -9.62 35.93 -11.59
CA GLY A 77 -8.91 37.05 -10.94
C GLY A 77 -8.05 37.86 -11.89
N GLU A 78 -7.20 37.20 -12.71
CA GLU A 78 -6.32 37.91 -13.64
C GLU A 78 -6.99 38.27 -14.97
N ARG A 79 -8.07 37.55 -15.32
CA ARG A 79 -8.88 37.67 -16.54
C ARG A 79 -8.02 37.85 -17.81
N PRO A 80 -7.49 36.76 -18.41
CA PRO A 80 -6.74 36.84 -19.66
C PRO A 80 -7.60 37.39 -20.81
N ASP A 81 -6.96 37.93 -21.84
CA ASP A 81 -7.65 38.53 -22.99
C ASP A 81 -8.29 37.47 -23.91
N ALA A 82 -7.73 36.26 -23.93
CA ALA A 82 -8.34 35.10 -24.58
C ALA A 82 -7.88 33.78 -23.95
N ILE A 83 -8.69 32.72 -24.15
CA ILE A 83 -8.37 31.34 -23.78
C ILE A 83 -8.15 30.54 -25.05
N LEU A 84 -6.96 29.95 -25.19
CA LEU A 84 -6.70 28.90 -26.16
C LEU A 84 -6.95 27.56 -25.48
N ASN A 85 -8.13 26.99 -25.71
CA ASN A 85 -8.56 25.74 -25.13
C ASN A 85 -8.17 24.56 -26.03
N ILE A 86 -7.40 23.63 -25.50
CA ILE A 86 -6.92 22.45 -26.24
C ILE A 86 -7.82 21.27 -25.92
N VAL A 87 -8.37 20.70 -26.99
CA VAL A 87 -9.34 19.62 -26.93
C VAL A 87 -8.76 18.39 -27.63
N ASP A 88 -8.71 17.25 -26.96
CA ASP A 88 -8.29 15.99 -27.60
C ASP A 88 -9.37 15.50 -28.58
N GLY A 89 -9.04 15.46 -29.87
CA GLY A 89 -9.96 15.01 -30.92
C GLY A 89 -10.32 13.52 -30.83
N THR A 90 -9.55 12.70 -30.13
CA THR A 90 -9.88 11.29 -29.89
C THR A 90 -10.96 11.11 -28.82
N ASN A 91 -11.13 12.10 -27.94
CA ASN A 91 -12.11 12.09 -26.86
C ASN A 91 -12.86 13.44 -26.74
N LEU A 92 -13.55 13.81 -27.83
CA LEU A 92 -14.17 15.12 -27.99
C LEU A 92 -15.19 15.44 -26.88
N GLU A 93 -16.08 14.51 -26.56
CA GLU A 93 -17.18 14.66 -25.59
C GLU A 93 -16.70 15.09 -24.21
N ARG A 94 -15.73 14.36 -23.67
CA ARG A 94 -15.19 14.63 -22.34
C ARG A 94 -14.39 15.93 -22.26
N ASN A 95 -13.76 16.35 -23.36
CA ASN A 95 -13.01 17.60 -23.41
C ASN A 95 -13.94 18.82 -23.59
N LEU A 96 -15.09 18.63 -24.24
CA LEU A 96 -16.09 19.70 -24.36
C LEU A 96 -16.74 20.06 -23.01
N TYR A 97 -16.68 19.17 -22.01
CA TYR A 97 -17.13 19.48 -20.64
C TYR A 97 -16.38 20.66 -20.00
N LEU A 98 -15.05 20.69 -20.09
CA LEU A 98 -14.29 21.86 -19.66
C LEU A 98 -14.61 23.07 -20.55
N THR A 99 -14.78 22.83 -21.84
CA THR A 99 -15.04 23.88 -22.84
C THR A 99 -16.31 24.67 -22.53
N THR A 100 -17.39 23.99 -22.13
CA THR A 100 -18.65 24.66 -21.75
C THR A 100 -18.45 25.61 -20.57
N GLN A 101 -17.62 25.22 -19.59
CA GLN A 101 -17.32 26.05 -18.42
C GLN A 101 -16.40 27.24 -18.75
N LEU A 102 -15.45 27.05 -19.68
CA LEU A 102 -14.57 28.14 -20.12
C LEU A 102 -15.34 29.22 -20.90
N VAL A 103 -16.36 28.83 -21.66
CA VAL A 103 -17.25 29.76 -22.38
C VAL A 103 -18.11 30.58 -21.41
N GLU A 104 -18.58 29.97 -20.32
CA GLU A 104 -19.39 30.65 -19.28
C GLU A 104 -18.65 31.75 -18.53
N LEU A 105 -17.30 31.74 -18.50
CA LEU A 105 -16.50 32.79 -17.86
C LEU A 105 -16.59 34.15 -18.60
N GLY A 106 -17.16 34.15 -19.81
CA GLY A 106 -17.27 35.33 -20.65
C GLY A 106 -15.94 35.81 -21.24
N ILE A 107 -14.89 34.97 -21.20
CA ILE A 107 -13.60 35.27 -21.82
C ILE A 107 -13.61 34.72 -23.25
N PRO A 108 -13.09 35.43 -24.27
CA PRO A 108 -13.03 34.91 -25.64
C PRO A 108 -12.28 33.57 -25.73
N VAL A 109 -12.96 32.51 -26.18
CA VAL A 109 -12.39 31.15 -26.29
C VAL A 109 -12.10 30.79 -27.75
N VAL A 110 -10.94 30.19 -27.99
CA VAL A 110 -10.60 29.50 -29.24
C VAL A 110 -10.31 28.03 -28.93
N VAL A 111 -10.96 27.13 -29.64
CA VAL A 111 -10.82 25.68 -29.46
C VAL A 111 -9.81 25.14 -30.48
N ALA A 112 -8.72 24.56 -30.00
CA ALA A 112 -7.73 23.85 -30.79
C ALA A 112 -7.89 22.33 -30.62
N ILE A 113 -8.45 21.66 -31.63
CA ILE A 113 -8.64 20.22 -31.60
C ILE A 113 -7.33 19.54 -31.96
N ASN A 114 -6.71 18.91 -30.96
CA ASN A 114 -5.43 18.24 -31.07
C ASN A 114 -5.57 16.75 -31.40
N MET A 115 -4.44 16.10 -31.69
CA MET A 115 -4.34 14.69 -32.07
C MET A 115 -5.12 14.35 -33.35
N MET A 116 -5.30 15.32 -34.25
CA MET A 116 -6.00 15.08 -35.52
C MET A 116 -5.31 14.05 -36.42
N ASP A 117 -4.01 13.80 -36.22
CA ASP A 117 -3.30 12.68 -36.85
C ASP A 117 -3.81 11.31 -36.38
N VAL A 118 -4.14 11.17 -35.09
CA VAL A 118 -4.74 9.95 -34.53
C VAL A 118 -6.19 9.80 -34.98
N VAL A 119 -6.97 10.88 -34.94
CA VAL A 119 -8.37 10.89 -35.43
C VAL A 119 -8.44 10.44 -36.89
N LYS A 120 -7.60 11.02 -37.75
CA LYS A 120 -7.50 10.66 -39.18
C LYS A 120 -7.00 9.23 -39.38
N LYS A 121 -6.06 8.76 -38.55
CA LYS A 121 -5.58 7.36 -38.58
C LYS A 121 -6.66 6.35 -38.19
N ASN A 122 -7.50 6.68 -37.21
CA ASN A 122 -8.66 5.88 -36.81
C ASN A 122 -9.78 5.91 -37.87
N GLY A 123 -9.71 6.88 -38.80
CA GLY A 123 -10.64 7.06 -39.89
C GLY A 123 -11.88 7.86 -39.51
N ASP A 124 -11.91 8.47 -38.32
CA ASP A 124 -13.01 9.31 -37.88
C ASP A 124 -12.94 10.70 -38.54
N THR A 125 -14.08 11.39 -38.58
CA THR A 125 -14.16 12.73 -39.17
C THR A 125 -14.86 13.68 -38.20
N ILE A 126 -14.19 14.78 -37.87
CA ILE A 126 -14.75 15.87 -37.06
C ILE A 126 -15.06 17.03 -38.01
N ARG A 127 -16.30 17.52 -38.00
CA ARG A 127 -16.75 18.68 -38.77
C ARG A 127 -16.50 19.95 -37.97
N THR A 128 -15.29 20.49 -38.07
CA THR A 128 -14.85 21.66 -37.29
C THR A 128 -15.66 22.93 -37.57
N GLU A 129 -16.12 23.15 -38.80
CA GLU A 129 -16.98 24.28 -39.15
C GLU A 129 -18.34 24.21 -38.45
N GLN A 130 -18.93 23.02 -38.38
CA GLN A 130 -20.20 22.80 -37.70
C GLN A 130 -20.02 22.97 -36.18
N LEU A 131 -18.96 22.38 -35.63
CA LEU A 131 -18.63 22.52 -34.22
C LEU A 131 -18.38 23.98 -33.81
N ALA A 132 -17.73 24.77 -34.66
CA ALA A 132 -17.54 26.20 -34.45
C ALA A 132 -18.86 26.99 -34.45
N LYS A 133 -19.85 26.55 -35.23
CA LYS A 133 -21.17 27.17 -35.28
C LYS A 133 -21.96 26.86 -34.01
N GLU A 134 -21.98 25.60 -33.57
CA GLU A 134 -22.71 25.16 -32.37
C GLU A 134 -22.10 25.72 -31.08
N LEU A 135 -20.76 25.70 -30.94
CA LEU A 135 -20.08 26.30 -29.79
C LEU A 135 -20.02 27.83 -29.85
N GLY A 136 -20.29 28.41 -31.02
CA GLY A 136 -20.20 29.84 -31.30
C GLY A 136 -18.80 30.46 -31.09
N CYS A 137 -17.76 29.62 -31.11
CA CYS A 137 -16.35 30.02 -30.98
C CYS A 137 -15.52 29.49 -32.15
N LYS A 138 -14.31 30.04 -32.36
CA LYS A 138 -13.45 29.57 -33.46
C LYS A 138 -12.84 28.21 -33.10
N VAL A 139 -12.97 27.25 -34.02
CA VAL A 139 -12.38 25.91 -33.90
C VAL A 139 -11.28 25.73 -34.96
N VAL A 140 -10.12 25.24 -34.54
CA VAL A 140 -8.95 24.99 -35.41
C VAL A 140 -8.44 23.56 -35.23
N GLU A 141 -8.12 22.87 -36.31
CA GLU A 141 -7.49 21.53 -36.28
C GLU A 141 -5.98 21.65 -36.07
N ILE A 142 -5.44 20.94 -35.08
CA ILE A 142 -4.00 20.90 -34.83
C ILE A 142 -3.47 19.46 -34.66
N SER A 143 -2.17 19.30 -34.88
CA SER A 143 -1.41 18.15 -34.36
C SER A 143 -0.13 18.68 -33.76
N ALA A 144 -0.09 18.75 -32.43
CA ALA A 144 1.07 19.25 -31.69
C ALA A 144 2.33 18.42 -31.97
N LEU A 145 2.17 17.10 -32.15
CA LEU A 145 3.26 16.18 -32.47
C LEU A 145 3.84 16.41 -33.88
N LYS A 146 2.98 16.72 -34.86
CA LYS A 146 3.40 16.95 -36.26
C LYS A 146 3.72 18.41 -36.57
N GLY A 147 3.42 19.34 -35.65
CA GLY A 147 3.63 20.77 -35.87
C GLY A 147 2.60 21.44 -36.78
N THR A 148 1.48 20.78 -37.10
CA THR A 148 0.47 21.28 -38.05
C THR A 148 -0.63 22.08 -37.34
N GLY A 149 -1.05 23.21 -37.92
CA GLY A 149 -2.16 24.05 -37.41
C GLY A 149 -1.84 24.91 -36.17
N ILE A 150 -0.65 24.75 -35.57
CA ILE A 150 -0.27 25.42 -34.32
C ILE A 150 -0.24 26.95 -34.46
N SER A 151 0.35 27.46 -35.55
CA SER A 151 0.39 28.91 -35.79
C SER A 151 -0.99 29.47 -36.08
N GLU A 152 -1.85 28.74 -36.79
CA GLU A 152 -3.22 29.16 -37.08
C GLU A 152 -4.05 29.29 -35.80
N ALA A 153 -3.92 28.34 -34.87
CA ALA A 153 -4.60 28.40 -33.58
C ALA A 153 -4.15 29.60 -32.73
N ALA A 154 -2.85 29.93 -32.76
CA ALA A 154 -2.32 31.10 -32.06
C ALA A 154 -2.81 32.43 -32.67
N GLU A 155 -2.78 32.56 -33.99
CA GLU A 155 -3.31 33.75 -34.68
C GLU A 155 -4.82 33.92 -34.45
N ALA A 156 -5.58 32.82 -34.43
CA ALA A 156 -7.00 32.85 -34.10
C ALA A 156 -7.25 33.34 -32.67
N ALA A 157 -6.42 32.94 -31.69
CA ALA A 157 -6.52 33.41 -30.32
C ALA A 157 -6.20 34.91 -30.19
N ILE A 158 -5.19 35.41 -30.92
CA ILE A 158 -4.88 36.85 -30.98
C ILE A 158 -6.06 37.64 -31.56
N ALA A 159 -6.59 37.20 -32.71
CA ALA A 159 -7.74 37.86 -33.34
C ALA A 159 -8.98 37.83 -32.43
N SER A 160 -9.20 36.74 -31.69
CA SER A 160 -10.30 36.64 -30.73
C SER A 160 -10.12 37.61 -29.56
N ALA A 161 -8.89 37.74 -29.04
CA ALA A 161 -8.55 38.69 -27.97
C ALA A 161 -8.79 40.15 -28.40
N GLU A 162 -8.43 40.50 -29.63
CA GLU A 162 -8.64 41.85 -30.18
C GLU A 162 -10.13 42.15 -30.46
N SER A 163 -10.86 41.17 -30.99
CA SER A 163 -12.28 41.34 -31.32
C SER A 163 -13.20 41.38 -30.09
N LYS A 164 -12.74 40.86 -28.94
CA LYS A 164 -13.54 40.65 -27.72
C LYS A 164 -14.88 39.96 -27.97
N LYS A 165 -14.96 39.13 -29.01
CA LYS A 165 -16.19 38.41 -29.34
C LYS A 165 -16.37 37.26 -28.35
N ILE A 166 -17.44 37.33 -27.57
CA ILE A 166 -17.81 36.31 -26.60
C ILE A 166 -18.70 35.28 -27.30
N ALA A 167 -18.47 34.00 -26.98
CA ALA A 167 -19.30 32.92 -27.49
C ALA A 167 -20.67 32.91 -26.78
N PRO A 168 -21.76 32.56 -27.48
CA PRO A 168 -23.06 32.40 -26.86
C PRO A 168 -23.00 31.33 -25.78
N ILE A 169 -23.63 31.62 -24.65
CA ILE A 169 -23.76 30.69 -23.52
C ILE A 169 -24.78 29.61 -23.89
N HIS A 170 -24.51 28.38 -23.48
CA HIS A 170 -25.39 27.26 -23.76
C HIS A 170 -26.61 27.26 -22.81
N PRO A 171 -27.80 26.90 -23.30
CA PRO A 171 -28.98 26.77 -22.47
C PRO A 171 -29.03 25.43 -21.73
N PHE A 172 -29.61 25.43 -20.54
CA PHE A 172 -30.05 24.24 -19.81
C PHE A 172 -31.55 23.99 -19.98
N THR A 173 -32.06 22.89 -19.40
CA THR A 173 -33.50 22.61 -19.32
C THR A 173 -34.26 23.70 -18.55
N GLY A 174 -35.57 23.80 -18.82
CA GLY A 174 -36.39 24.94 -18.39
C GLY A 174 -36.47 25.14 -16.87
N SER A 175 -36.45 24.09 -16.06
CA SER A 175 -36.46 24.19 -14.59
C SER A 175 -35.14 24.77 -14.06
N VAL A 176 -34.01 24.27 -14.56
CA VAL A 176 -32.67 24.77 -14.21
C VAL A 176 -32.50 26.21 -14.69
N GLU A 177 -32.94 26.54 -15.92
CA GLU A 177 -32.85 27.92 -16.42
C GLU A 177 -33.70 28.91 -15.64
N HIS A 178 -34.90 28.50 -15.22
CA HIS A 178 -35.76 29.35 -14.41
C HIS A 178 -35.11 29.67 -13.06
N CYS A 179 -34.50 28.66 -12.42
CA CYS A 179 -33.75 28.86 -11.17
C CYS A 179 -32.52 29.75 -11.38
N LEU A 180 -31.74 29.54 -12.44
CA LEU A 180 -30.59 30.39 -12.74
C LEU A 180 -30.99 31.84 -13.00
N ALA A 181 -32.09 32.09 -13.71
CA ALA A 181 -32.60 33.45 -13.92
C ALA A 181 -32.99 34.13 -12.59
N HIS A 182 -33.61 33.39 -11.67
CA HIS A 182 -33.91 33.90 -10.32
C HIS A 182 -32.63 34.24 -9.54
N ILE A 183 -31.60 33.38 -9.59
CA ILE A 183 -30.31 33.63 -8.96
C ILE A 183 -29.60 34.84 -9.60
N GLU A 184 -29.67 34.96 -10.92
CA GLU A 184 -29.12 36.08 -11.68
C GLU A 184 -29.72 37.41 -11.23
N GLU A 185 -31.06 37.48 -11.12
CA GLU A 185 -31.79 38.66 -10.64
C GLU A 185 -31.52 38.94 -9.16
N ALA A 186 -31.56 37.91 -8.30
CA ALA A 186 -31.47 38.09 -6.85
C ALA A 186 -30.07 38.46 -6.35
N VAL A 187 -29.01 37.98 -7.01
CA VAL A 187 -27.63 38.05 -6.47
C VAL A 187 -26.66 38.81 -7.35
N VAL A 188 -26.62 38.50 -8.64
CA VAL A 188 -25.50 38.90 -9.51
C VAL A 188 -25.87 40.00 -10.50
N HIS A 189 -27.06 40.60 -10.40
CA HIS A 189 -27.54 41.66 -11.30
C HIS A 189 -26.60 42.88 -11.37
N ASP A 190 -25.87 43.17 -10.30
CA ASP A 190 -24.88 44.27 -10.25
C ASP A 190 -23.52 43.91 -10.88
N MET A 191 -23.30 42.65 -11.25
CA MET A 191 -22.07 42.19 -11.89
C MET A 191 -22.10 42.40 -13.41
N PRO A 192 -20.93 42.47 -14.08
CA PRO A 192 -20.89 42.46 -15.54
C PRO A 192 -21.62 41.24 -16.11
N GLU A 193 -22.47 41.45 -17.12
CA GLU A 193 -23.31 40.42 -17.77
C GLU A 193 -22.52 39.15 -18.14
N GLU A 194 -21.28 39.34 -18.59
CA GLU A 194 -20.34 38.27 -18.95
C GLU A 194 -19.96 37.31 -17.80
N GLN A 195 -20.16 37.71 -16.55
CA GLN A 195 -19.78 36.94 -15.36
C GLN A 195 -20.98 36.39 -14.60
N GLN A 196 -22.16 36.99 -14.78
CA GLN A 196 -23.37 36.67 -14.02
C GLN A 196 -23.68 35.18 -14.09
N ARG A 197 -23.64 34.63 -15.31
CA ARG A 197 -23.96 33.22 -15.55
C ARG A 197 -23.09 32.26 -14.76
N TRP A 198 -21.78 32.43 -14.80
CA TRP A 198 -20.85 31.53 -14.11
C TRP A 198 -21.08 31.55 -12.61
N TYR A 199 -21.27 32.74 -12.02
CA TYR A 199 -21.58 32.88 -10.60
C TYR A 199 -22.94 32.28 -10.24
N ALA A 200 -23.97 32.46 -11.08
CA ALA A 200 -25.29 31.87 -10.86
C ALA A 200 -25.24 30.35 -10.85
N ILE A 201 -24.53 29.73 -11.81
CA ILE A 201 -24.32 28.28 -11.84
C ILE A 201 -23.57 27.80 -10.59
N LYS A 202 -22.53 28.52 -10.16
CA LYS A 202 -21.77 28.13 -8.96
C LYS A 202 -22.55 28.30 -7.67
N LEU A 203 -23.47 29.26 -7.61
CA LEU A 203 -24.43 29.37 -6.50
C LEU A 203 -25.43 28.22 -6.50
N PHE A 204 -25.93 27.82 -7.69
CA PHE A 204 -26.79 26.64 -7.85
C PHE A 204 -26.10 25.35 -7.40
N GLU A 205 -24.82 25.16 -7.75
CA GLU A 205 -23.97 24.04 -7.30
C GLU A 205 -23.55 24.13 -5.82
N ARG A 206 -23.97 25.17 -5.08
CA ARG A 206 -23.56 25.43 -3.68
C ARG A 206 -22.03 25.52 -3.50
N ASP A 207 -21.29 26.10 -4.45
CA ASP A 207 -19.83 26.26 -4.35
C ASP A 207 -19.46 27.14 -3.15
N GLU A 208 -18.78 26.53 -2.17
CA GLU A 208 -18.44 27.17 -0.90
C GLU A 208 -17.57 28.42 -1.07
N LYS A 209 -16.68 28.46 -2.08
CA LYS A 209 -15.78 29.60 -2.27
C LYS A 209 -16.52 30.80 -2.83
N VAL A 210 -17.44 30.56 -3.75
CA VAL A 210 -18.30 31.60 -4.32
C VAL A 210 -19.25 32.14 -3.25
N LEU A 211 -19.90 31.27 -2.48
CA LEU A 211 -20.76 31.67 -1.36
C LEU A 211 -20.01 32.50 -0.31
N ALA A 212 -18.75 32.14 -0.01
CA ALA A 212 -17.91 32.90 0.91
C ALA A 212 -17.42 34.23 0.33
N GLN A 213 -17.26 34.35 -0.99
CA GLN A 213 -16.79 35.55 -1.66
C GLN A 213 -17.89 36.62 -1.79
N LEU A 214 -19.15 36.21 -1.95
CA LEU A 214 -20.28 37.11 -2.22
C LEU A 214 -20.97 37.69 -0.97
N ASP A 215 -20.61 37.24 0.23
CA ASP A 215 -21.13 37.72 1.54
C ASP A 215 -22.66 37.98 1.56
N LEU A 216 -23.44 37.01 1.08
CA LEU A 216 -24.90 37.15 0.92
C LEU A 216 -25.63 37.18 2.28
N SER A 217 -26.71 37.97 2.36
CA SER A 217 -27.60 38.00 3.52
C SER A 217 -28.32 36.65 3.71
N ASP A 218 -28.66 36.31 4.95
CA ASP A 218 -29.31 35.03 5.26
C ASP A 218 -30.70 34.89 4.61
N GLU A 219 -31.38 36.00 4.35
CA GLU A 219 -32.68 36.03 3.64
C GLU A 219 -32.52 35.60 2.17
N ILE A 220 -31.52 36.14 1.46
CA ILE A 220 -31.24 35.81 0.07
C ILE A 220 -30.75 34.36 -0.05
N LYS A 221 -29.89 33.91 0.89
CA LYS A 221 -29.44 32.51 0.93
C LYS A 221 -30.60 31.53 1.07
N ASN A 222 -31.55 31.81 1.96
CA ASN A 222 -32.71 30.95 2.16
C ASN A 222 -33.65 30.94 0.94
N HIS A 223 -33.79 32.07 0.25
CA HIS A 223 -34.57 32.14 -1.00
C HIS A 223 -33.97 31.24 -2.09
N ILE A 224 -32.67 31.39 -2.35
CA ILE A 224 -31.96 30.60 -3.36
C ILE A 224 -31.96 29.12 -3.01
N GLU A 225 -31.76 28.79 -1.73
CA GLU A 225 -31.79 27.39 -1.27
C GLU A 225 -33.17 26.76 -1.49
N HIS A 226 -34.25 27.54 -1.34
CA HIS A 226 -35.59 27.07 -1.65
C HIS A 226 -35.75 26.78 -3.15
N ASP A 227 -35.32 27.70 -4.02
CA ASP A 227 -35.37 27.52 -5.47
C ASP A 227 -34.54 26.30 -5.92
N ILE A 228 -33.33 26.10 -5.37
CA ILE A 228 -32.47 24.94 -5.68
C ILE A 228 -33.14 23.64 -5.21
N ALA A 229 -33.68 23.61 -3.99
CA ALA A 229 -34.32 22.41 -3.44
C ALA A 229 -35.57 21.98 -4.22
N GLU A 230 -36.31 22.93 -4.80
CA GLU A 230 -37.43 22.62 -5.70
C GLU A 230 -36.96 21.93 -6.97
N VAL A 231 -35.87 22.42 -7.59
CA VAL A 231 -35.28 21.79 -8.79
C VAL A 231 -34.71 20.41 -8.47
N GLU A 232 -34.02 20.23 -7.34
CA GLU A 232 -33.54 18.92 -6.88
C GLU A 232 -34.68 17.93 -6.67
N THR A 233 -35.81 18.40 -6.12
CA THR A 233 -37.01 17.56 -5.93
C THR A 233 -37.67 17.20 -7.25
N GLU A 234 -37.71 18.11 -8.22
CA GLU A 234 -38.28 17.87 -9.55
C GLU A 234 -37.45 16.88 -10.37
N LEU A 235 -36.12 17.01 -10.32
CA LEU A 235 -35.18 16.21 -11.12
C LEU A 235 -34.69 14.93 -10.41
N ASP A 236 -35.02 14.74 -9.12
CA ASP A 236 -34.63 13.58 -8.29
C ASP A 236 -33.11 13.33 -8.27
N ASP A 237 -32.34 14.42 -8.21
CA ASP A 237 -30.87 14.39 -8.21
C ASP A 237 -30.29 15.62 -7.48
N ASP A 238 -29.01 15.59 -7.12
CA ASP A 238 -28.34 16.73 -6.46
C ASP A 238 -27.93 17.84 -7.45
N SER A 239 -27.83 19.08 -6.97
CA SER A 239 -27.60 20.25 -7.85
C SER A 239 -26.31 20.18 -8.69
N GLU A 240 -25.24 19.56 -8.19
CA GLU A 240 -23.99 19.37 -8.96
C GLU A 240 -24.16 18.30 -10.04
N SER A 241 -24.82 17.18 -9.69
CA SER A 241 -25.15 16.11 -10.64
C SER A 241 -26.11 16.61 -11.74
N ILE A 242 -27.08 17.45 -11.39
CA ILE A 242 -28.00 18.10 -12.33
C ILE A 242 -27.22 18.94 -13.36
N VAL A 243 -26.38 19.87 -12.91
CA VAL A 243 -25.59 20.71 -13.82
C VAL A 243 -24.65 19.87 -14.69
N THR A 244 -24.03 18.84 -14.10
CA THR A 244 -23.17 17.91 -14.82
C THR A 244 -23.94 17.22 -15.94
N ASN A 245 -25.13 16.68 -15.63
CA ASN A 245 -25.98 15.99 -16.58
C ASN A 245 -26.46 16.92 -17.72
N GLU A 246 -26.92 18.12 -17.37
CA GLU A 246 -27.33 19.15 -18.34
C GLU A 246 -26.22 19.50 -19.34
N ARG A 247 -24.96 19.63 -18.86
CA ARG A 247 -23.80 19.83 -19.72
C ARG A 247 -23.59 18.66 -20.67
N TYR A 248 -23.68 17.42 -20.18
CA TYR A 248 -23.52 16.24 -21.04
C TYR A 248 -24.65 16.09 -22.06
N ILE A 249 -25.88 16.46 -21.71
CA ILE A 249 -27.02 16.52 -22.64
C ILE A 249 -26.71 17.52 -23.77
N TYR A 250 -26.27 18.72 -23.41
CA TYR A 250 -25.86 19.75 -24.38
C TYR A 250 -24.72 19.27 -25.28
N ILE A 251 -23.64 18.74 -24.70
CA ILE A 251 -22.49 18.23 -25.46
C ILE A 251 -22.90 17.09 -26.40
N SER A 252 -23.73 16.16 -25.92
CA SER A 252 -24.25 15.04 -26.72
C SER A 252 -25.01 15.53 -27.94
N SER A 253 -25.80 16.60 -27.79
CA SER A 253 -26.53 17.23 -28.89
C SER A 253 -25.59 17.78 -29.98
N ILE A 254 -24.50 18.46 -29.57
CA ILE A 254 -23.49 19.01 -30.49
C ILE A 254 -22.73 17.89 -31.22
N ILE A 255 -22.29 16.89 -30.46
CA ILE A 255 -21.41 15.83 -30.99
C ILE A 255 -22.13 14.95 -32.01
N HIS A 256 -23.42 14.72 -31.82
CA HIS A 256 -24.23 13.95 -32.76
C HIS A 256 -24.07 14.44 -34.21
N ASP A 257 -24.03 15.76 -34.37
CA ASP A 257 -23.96 16.42 -35.67
C ASP A 257 -22.52 16.70 -36.14
N CYS A 258 -21.60 16.88 -35.20
CA CYS A 258 -20.23 17.29 -35.48
C CYS A 258 -19.24 16.15 -35.66
N TYR A 259 -19.51 14.95 -35.12
CA TYR A 259 -18.53 13.86 -35.09
C TYR A 259 -19.07 12.58 -35.74
N LYS A 260 -18.38 12.13 -36.79
CA LYS A 260 -18.72 10.89 -37.50
C LYS A 260 -17.65 9.82 -37.25
N LYS A 261 -18.00 8.84 -36.41
CA LYS A 261 -17.20 7.63 -36.20
C LYS A 261 -17.29 6.70 -37.42
N LYS A 262 -16.15 6.21 -37.91
CA LYS A 262 -16.11 5.25 -39.04
C LYS A 262 -16.59 3.86 -38.65
N HIS A 263 -16.36 3.46 -37.41
CA HIS A 263 -16.67 2.13 -36.89
C HIS A 263 -17.63 2.21 -35.71
N LYS A 264 -18.86 2.71 -35.93
CA LYS A 264 -19.88 2.84 -34.87
C LYS A 264 -20.23 1.48 -34.21
N ASP A 265 -20.03 0.36 -34.91
CA ASP A 265 -20.50 -0.99 -34.50
C ASP A 265 -19.39 -2.02 -34.22
N LYS A 266 -18.10 -1.67 -34.28
CA LYS A 266 -17.02 -2.61 -33.94
C LYS A 266 -16.40 -2.25 -32.59
N MET A 267 -16.74 -3.03 -31.57
CA MET A 267 -16.11 -2.96 -30.25
C MET A 267 -14.58 -3.07 -30.39
N THR A 268 -13.86 -2.11 -29.81
CA THR A 268 -12.40 -2.16 -29.72
C THR A 268 -11.97 -3.34 -28.84
N THR A 269 -10.69 -3.73 -28.89
CA THR A 269 -10.16 -4.77 -28.01
C THR A 269 -10.36 -4.41 -26.54
N SER A 270 -10.19 -3.13 -26.18
CA SER A 270 -10.48 -2.62 -24.84
C SER A 270 -11.95 -2.79 -24.48
N ASP A 271 -12.89 -2.42 -25.36
CA ASP A 271 -14.32 -2.55 -25.10
C ASP A 271 -14.75 -4.00 -24.87
N LYS A 272 -14.13 -4.95 -25.60
CA LYS A 272 -14.39 -6.38 -25.42
C LYS A 272 -13.94 -6.88 -24.05
N ILE A 273 -12.74 -6.47 -23.63
CA ILE A 273 -12.21 -6.81 -22.30
C ILE A 273 -13.07 -6.16 -21.23
N ASP A 274 -13.43 -4.88 -21.40
CA ASP A 274 -14.23 -4.12 -20.46
C ASP A 274 -15.61 -4.72 -20.24
N ARG A 275 -16.26 -5.24 -21.29
CA ARG A 275 -17.54 -5.95 -21.15
C ARG A 275 -17.48 -7.14 -20.17
N VAL A 276 -16.31 -7.75 -20.04
CA VAL A 276 -16.09 -8.89 -19.14
C VAL A 276 -15.55 -8.41 -17.78
N VAL A 277 -14.48 -7.61 -17.78
CA VAL A 277 -13.75 -7.17 -16.58
C VAL A 277 -14.51 -6.13 -15.76
N THR A 278 -15.35 -5.28 -16.39
CA THR A 278 -16.16 -4.27 -15.69
C THR A 278 -17.60 -4.73 -15.43
N ASN A 279 -17.91 -5.99 -15.74
CA ASN A 279 -19.23 -6.55 -15.47
C ASN A 279 -19.54 -6.53 -13.97
N ARG A 280 -20.74 -6.06 -13.60
CA ARG A 280 -21.19 -5.93 -12.19
C ARG A 280 -20.98 -7.19 -11.33
N TRP A 281 -21.09 -8.38 -11.91
CA TRP A 281 -20.98 -9.65 -11.19
C TRP A 281 -19.64 -10.35 -11.43
N ALA A 282 -19.11 -10.30 -12.65
CA ALA A 282 -17.87 -10.99 -12.99
C ALA A 282 -16.60 -10.22 -12.59
N ALA A 283 -16.67 -8.89 -12.41
CA ALA A 283 -15.51 -8.06 -12.10
C ALA A 283 -14.80 -8.48 -10.81
N LEU A 284 -15.54 -8.71 -9.72
CA LEU A 284 -14.95 -9.09 -8.42
C LEU A 284 -14.31 -10.49 -8.43
N PRO A 285 -14.95 -11.54 -8.98
CA PRO A 285 -14.31 -12.85 -9.14
C PRO A 285 -13.07 -12.81 -10.05
N ILE A 286 -13.15 -12.14 -11.21
CA ILE A 286 -12.00 -12.01 -12.12
C ILE A 286 -10.84 -11.33 -11.42
N PHE A 287 -11.15 -10.28 -10.68
CA PHE A 287 -10.16 -9.58 -9.87
C PHE A 287 -9.53 -10.47 -8.80
N ALA A 288 -10.34 -11.21 -8.05
CA ALA A 288 -9.84 -12.13 -7.04
C ALA A 288 -8.91 -13.19 -7.66
N VAL A 289 -9.24 -13.72 -8.84
CA VAL A 289 -8.38 -14.67 -9.58
C VAL A 289 -7.07 -14.02 -10.03
N ILE A 290 -7.12 -12.82 -10.59
CA ILE A 290 -5.91 -12.09 -11.03
C ILE A 290 -5.01 -11.79 -9.84
N MET A 291 -5.58 -11.31 -8.73
CA MET A 291 -4.80 -11.00 -7.53
C MET A 291 -4.26 -12.26 -6.85
N PHE A 292 -5.04 -13.34 -6.83
CA PHE A 292 -4.56 -14.64 -6.38
C PHE A 292 -3.35 -15.08 -7.20
N ALA A 293 -3.41 -14.99 -8.53
CA ALA A 293 -2.28 -15.33 -9.39
C ALA A 293 -1.06 -14.42 -9.11
N VAL A 294 -1.27 -13.12 -8.92
CA VAL A 294 -0.18 -12.19 -8.57
C VAL A 294 0.48 -12.57 -7.25
N TYR A 295 -0.30 -12.82 -6.20
CA TYR A 295 0.24 -13.18 -4.89
C TYR A 295 0.84 -14.58 -4.87
N TYR A 296 0.23 -15.54 -5.54
CA TYR A 296 0.78 -16.89 -5.68
C TYR A 296 2.13 -16.89 -6.39
N ILE A 297 2.25 -16.14 -7.50
CA ILE A 297 3.52 -16.02 -8.21
C ILE A 297 4.56 -15.28 -7.35
N ALA A 298 4.15 -14.18 -6.72
CA ALA A 298 5.06 -13.34 -5.95
C ALA A 298 5.49 -13.93 -4.62
N ILE A 299 4.65 -14.68 -3.91
CA ILE A 299 4.91 -15.13 -2.53
C ILE A 299 5.20 -16.62 -2.47
N SER A 300 4.56 -17.45 -3.31
CA SER A 300 4.64 -18.92 -3.17
C SER A 300 5.48 -19.63 -4.22
N THR A 301 6.01 -18.91 -5.22
CA THR A 301 6.83 -19.53 -6.27
C THR A 301 8.15 -18.78 -6.45
N VAL A 302 8.22 -17.84 -7.39
CA VAL A 302 9.47 -17.14 -7.75
C VAL A 302 10.01 -16.30 -6.58
N GLY A 303 9.13 -15.70 -5.79
CA GLY A 303 9.54 -14.91 -4.64
C GLY A 303 10.03 -15.74 -3.46
N ALA A 304 9.36 -16.84 -3.12
CA ALA A 304 9.81 -17.79 -2.10
C ALA A 304 11.21 -18.30 -2.47
N TRP A 305 11.33 -18.94 -3.63
CA TRP A 305 12.61 -19.43 -4.15
C TRP A 305 13.73 -18.39 -4.09
N GLY A 306 13.45 -17.14 -4.46
CA GLY A 306 14.45 -16.09 -4.40
C GLY A 306 14.82 -15.67 -2.97
N THR A 307 13.85 -15.66 -2.06
CA THR A 307 14.05 -15.34 -0.64
C THR A 307 14.80 -16.45 0.07
N ASP A 308 14.37 -17.70 -0.10
CA ASP A 308 15.00 -18.90 0.45
C ASP A 308 16.46 -18.96 -0.03
N TRP A 309 16.69 -18.77 -1.34
CA TRP A 309 18.06 -18.69 -1.86
C TRP A 309 18.92 -17.60 -1.19
N VAL A 310 18.38 -16.41 -0.94
CA VAL A 310 19.16 -15.35 -0.27
C VAL A 310 19.40 -15.69 1.21
N ASN A 311 18.42 -16.26 1.89
CA ASN A 311 18.54 -16.60 3.30
C ASN A 311 19.51 -17.76 3.50
N ASP A 312 19.31 -18.87 2.80
CA ASP A 312 20.03 -20.13 3.03
C ASP A 312 21.44 -20.08 2.45
N ASN A 313 21.62 -19.42 1.30
CA ASN A 313 22.91 -19.41 0.61
C ASN A 313 23.74 -18.16 0.93
N LEU A 314 23.15 -16.97 0.80
CA LEU A 314 23.92 -15.73 0.98
C LEU A 314 24.09 -15.36 2.46
N PHE A 315 23.09 -15.68 3.29
CA PHE A 315 23.07 -15.38 4.72
C PHE A 315 23.05 -16.63 5.63
N GLY A 316 23.11 -17.83 5.06
CA GLY A 316 23.24 -19.11 5.77
C GLY A 316 24.64 -19.68 5.55
N ASP A 317 24.71 -20.94 5.10
CA ASP A 317 25.96 -21.70 5.08
C ASP A 317 26.87 -21.32 3.89
N GLY A 318 26.28 -20.97 2.74
CA GLY A 318 27.04 -20.58 1.55
C GLY A 318 26.51 -21.16 0.25
N PHE A 319 27.29 -21.04 -0.83
CA PHE A 319 26.95 -21.63 -2.13
C PHE A 319 28.16 -21.95 -3.00
N HIS A 320 28.01 -22.93 -3.89
CA HIS A 320 28.99 -23.18 -4.95
C HIS A 320 28.92 -22.10 -6.04
N LEU A 321 30.04 -21.42 -6.27
CA LEU A 321 30.15 -20.42 -7.33
C LEU A 321 29.92 -21.06 -8.71
N PHE A 322 28.93 -20.57 -9.44
CA PHE A 322 28.42 -21.12 -10.70
C PHE A 322 27.72 -22.48 -10.62
N GLY A 323 27.40 -23.00 -9.42
CA GLY A 323 26.68 -24.27 -9.23
C GLY A 323 27.47 -25.51 -9.66
N ILE A 324 28.80 -25.40 -9.73
CA ILE A 324 29.67 -26.53 -10.07
C ILE A 324 29.85 -27.36 -8.79
N GLY A 325 29.34 -28.59 -8.80
CA GLY A 325 29.46 -29.54 -7.69
C GLY A 325 28.30 -29.56 -6.70
N SER A 326 27.36 -28.60 -6.79
CA SER A 326 26.25 -28.47 -5.84
C SER A 326 25.39 -29.73 -5.78
N SER A 327 25.05 -30.34 -6.92
CA SER A 327 24.24 -31.56 -6.94
C SER A 327 24.94 -32.79 -6.34
N GLN A 328 26.28 -32.84 -6.38
CA GLN A 328 27.04 -33.94 -5.78
C GLN A 328 27.20 -33.73 -4.28
N TYR A 329 27.40 -32.48 -3.86
CA TYR A 329 27.41 -32.11 -2.45
C TYR A 329 26.04 -32.35 -1.80
N GLU A 330 24.96 -31.83 -2.38
CA GLU A 330 23.59 -32.00 -1.87
C GLU A 330 23.25 -33.49 -1.69
N GLU A 331 23.51 -34.34 -2.67
CA GLU A 331 23.22 -35.79 -2.57
C GLU A 331 23.99 -36.49 -1.43
N LEU A 332 25.24 -36.09 -1.17
CA LEU A 332 26.07 -36.67 -0.11
C LEU A 332 25.79 -36.04 1.25
N ASN A 333 25.45 -34.76 1.29
CA ASN A 333 25.08 -34.04 2.50
C ASN A 333 23.70 -34.51 2.98
N ASP A 334 22.73 -34.69 2.09
CA ASP A 334 21.42 -35.25 2.42
C ASP A 334 21.57 -36.68 2.99
N GLU A 335 22.43 -37.53 2.38
CA GLU A 335 22.73 -38.88 2.89
C GLU A 335 23.34 -38.83 4.31
N TYR A 336 24.17 -37.83 4.60
CA TYR A 336 24.77 -37.63 5.92
C TYR A 336 23.75 -37.08 6.92
N SER A 337 23.05 -35.99 6.59
CA SER A 337 22.09 -35.30 7.44
C SER A 337 20.93 -36.21 7.84
N GLU A 338 20.37 -37.00 6.91
CA GLU A 338 19.33 -37.99 7.25
C GLU A 338 19.85 -39.04 8.26
N ALA A 339 21.11 -39.47 8.11
CA ALA A 339 21.72 -40.42 9.03
C ALA A 339 22.04 -39.80 10.40
N ASP A 340 22.55 -38.57 10.42
CA ASP A 340 22.87 -37.82 11.63
C ASP A 340 21.61 -37.50 12.44
N GLU A 341 20.51 -37.14 11.79
CA GLU A 341 19.21 -36.92 12.42
C GLU A 341 18.69 -38.19 13.13
N ILE A 342 18.83 -39.36 12.49
CA ILE A 342 18.45 -40.64 13.11
C ILE A 342 19.35 -40.95 14.32
N VAL A 343 20.65 -40.67 14.22
CA VAL A 343 21.61 -40.87 15.31
C VAL A 343 21.27 -39.97 16.50
N ASN A 344 21.11 -38.67 16.26
CA ASN A 344 20.77 -37.68 17.29
C ASN A 344 19.39 -37.96 17.89
N GLY A 345 18.40 -38.33 17.08
CA GLY A 345 17.08 -38.73 17.55
C GLY A 345 17.10 -39.95 18.50
N TYR A 346 17.97 -40.92 18.24
CA TYR A 346 18.18 -42.06 19.14
C TYR A 346 18.92 -41.66 20.43
N ILE A 347 19.85 -40.71 20.37
CA ILE A 347 20.53 -40.14 21.54
C ILE A 347 19.51 -39.40 22.43
N SER A 348 18.70 -38.50 21.86
CA SER A 348 17.66 -37.78 22.59
C SER A 348 16.62 -38.73 23.20
N TYR A 349 16.19 -39.76 22.46
CA TYR A 349 15.30 -40.79 22.99
C TYR A 349 15.92 -41.54 24.18
N ALA A 350 17.22 -41.88 24.10
CA ALA A 350 17.92 -42.56 25.17
C ALA A 350 18.02 -41.67 26.43
N GLU A 351 18.32 -40.39 26.26
CA GLU A 351 18.36 -39.40 27.33
C GLU A 351 16.99 -39.25 28.03
N GLU A 352 15.91 -39.14 27.26
CA GLU A 352 14.53 -39.08 27.80
C GLU A 352 14.15 -40.33 28.62
N LYS A 353 14.69 -41.49 28.25
CA LYS A 353 14.48 -42.75 28.98
C LYS A 353 15.42 -42.91 30.18
N GLY A 354 16.28 -41.93 30.45
CA GLY A 354 17.20 -41.90 31.58
C GLY A 354 18.48 -42.71 31.37
N TYR A 355 18.88 -42.93 30.11
CA TYR A 355 20.20 -43.47 29.76
C TYR A 355 21.24 -42.34 29.75
N ASP A 356 22.47 -42.64 30.15
CA ASP A 356 23.57 -41.67 30.18
C ASP A 356 24.16 -41.51 28.76
N THR A 357 23.88 -40.37 28.14
CA THR A 357 24.30 -40.02 26.77
C THR A 357 25.43 -38.98 26.73
N GLU A 358 25.85 -38.45 27.88
CA GLU A 358 26.77 -37.31 27.99
C GLU A 358 28.13 -37.58 27.30
N ALA A 359 28.63 -38.81 27.41
CA ALA A 359 29.88 -39.21 26.78
C ALA A 359 29.83 -39.30 25.24
N VAL A 360 28.64 -39.54 24.68
CA VAL A 360 28.43 -39.70 23.24
C VAL A 360 28.12 -38.36 22.61
N SER A 361 27.27 -37.55 23.26
CA SER A 361 26.99 -36.18 22.83
C SER A 361 28.24 -35.31 22.82
N THR A 362 29.07 -35.37 23.87
CA THR A 362 30.34 -34.61 23.94
C THR A 362 31.33 -35.07 22.87
N ALA A 363 31.34 -36.36 22.52
CA ALA A 363 32.27 -36.90 21.52
C ALA A 363 31.83 -36.63 20.07
N LEU A 364 30.53 -36.37 19.85
CA LEU A 364 29.96 -36.01 18.55
C LEU A 364 29.85 -34.49 18.34
N ASP A 365 30.22 -33.68 19.34
CA ASP A 365 30.27 -32.22 19.24
C ASP A 365 31.40 -31.79 18.30
N THR A 366 31.05 -31.54 17.04
CA THR A 366 31.97 -31.12 15.98
C THR A 366 32.49 -29.69 16.17
N GLU A 367 31.83 -28.88 17.01
CA GLU A 367 32.21 -27.48 17.31
C GLU A 367 33.22 -27.37 18.46
N ALA A 368 33.53 -28.49 19.12
CA ALA A 368 34.52 -28.52 20.19
C ALA A 368 35.95 -28.32 19.66
N ASP A 369 36.72 -27.42 20.29
CA ASP A 369 38.13 -27.17 19.97
C ASP A 369 39.03 -28.44 20.00
N ASP A 370 38.59 -29.52 20.66
CA ASP A 370 39.28 -30.80 20.79
C ASP A 370 38.57 -31.98 20.11
N PHE A 371 37.66 -31.70 19.17
CA PHE A 371 36.98 -32.71 18.35
C PHE A 371 37.97 -33.66 17.69
N ASP A 372 37.65 -34.96 17.77
CA ASP A 372 38.46 -36.04 17.22
C ASP A 372 37.54 -37.10 16.61
N SER A 373 37.53 -37.17 15.28
CA SER A 373 36.71 -38.12 14.52
C SER A 373 36.94 -39.58 14.91
N ALA A 374 38.13 -39.95 15.43
CA ALA A 374 38.37 -41.30 15.91
C ALA A 374 37.71 -41.57 17.27
N LYS A 375 37.66 -40.55 18.15
CA LYS A 375 36.92 -40.63 19.42
C LYS A 375 35.42 -40.65 19.18
N ALA A 376 34.91 -39.79 18.30
CA ALA A 376 33.51 -39.73 17.88
C ALA A 376 33.01 -41.09 17.39
N LYS A 377 33.72 -41.71 16.44
CA LYS A 377 33.41 -43.07 15.96
C LYS A 377 33.39 -44.08 17.09
N SER A 378 34.42 -44.09 17.95
CA SER A 378 34.50 -45.06 19.03
C SER A 378 33.38 -44.93 20.06
N ALA A 379 32.95 -43.70 20.36
CA ALA A 379 31.84 -43.41 21.27
C ALA A 379 30.50 -43.80 20.64
N LEU A 380 30.31 -43.52 19.35
CA LEU A 380 29.12 -43.89 18.58
C LEU A 380 28.96 -45.41 18.46
N THR A 381 30.03 -46.14 18.12
CA THR A 381 30.00 -47.61 18.06
C THR A 381 29.74 -48.23 19.44
N ALA A 382 30.31 -47.66 20.51
CA ALA A 382 30.08 -48.12 21.88
C ALA A 382 28.62 -47.92 22.29
N PHE A 383 28.06 -46.74 22.00
CA PHE A 383 26.66 -46.41 22.23
C PHE A 383 25.70 -47.36 21.51
N ALA A 384 25.94 -47.60 20.22
CA ALA A 384 25.12 -48.51 19.42
C ALA A 384 25.15 -49.96 19.95
N THR A 385 26.28 -50.39 20.50
CA THR A 385 26.45 -51.72 21.10
C THR A 385 25.80 -51.82 22.48
N ASP A 386 25.90 -50.76 23.29
CA ASP A 386 25.35 -50.73 24.64
C ASP A 386 23.82 -50.69 24.62
N ILE A 387 23.23 -49.88 23.73
CA ILE A 387 21.77 -49.78 23.52
C ILE A 387 21.16 -51.12 23.09
N GLU A 388 21.83 -51.88 22.22
CA GLU A 388 21.35 -53.19 21.76
C GLU A 388 21.28 -54.23 22.90
N ASN A 389 22.19 -54.12 23.87
CA ASN A 389 22.33 -55.09 24.96
C ASN A 389 21.72 -54.63 26.29
N TYR A 390 21.19 -53.40 26.34
CA TYR A 390 20.67 -52.81 27.56
C TYR A 390 19.37 -53.49 28.00
N LYS A 391 19.39 -54.07 29.21
CA LYS A 391 18.20 -54.69 29.81
C LYS A 391 17.52 -53.70 30.74
N GLY A 392 16.51 -52.99 30.22
CA GLY A 392 15.68 -52.10 31.03
C GLY A 392 14.79 -51.15 30.24
N ILE A 393 15.16 -50.81 29.00
CA ILE A 393 14.47 -49.88 28.10
C ILE A 393 14.29 -50.59 26.74
N ASP A 394 13.16 -50.39 26.07
CA ASP A 394 12.91 -50.94 24.74
C ASP A 394 13.42 -49.97 23.67
N PHE A 395 14.56 -50.32 23.06
CA PHE A 395 15.17 -49.55 21.97
C PHE A 395 14.87 -50.13 20.58
N SER A 396 13.91 -51.07 20.47
CA SER A 396 13.54 -51.65 19.17
C SER A 396 12.96 -50.63 18.20
N LYS A 397 12.34 -49.56 18.74
CA LYS A 397 11.87 -48.38 18.03
C LYS A 397 12.05 -47.15 18.91
N ALA A 398 12.72 -46.12 18.39
CA ALA A 398 12.77 -44.81 19.01
C ALA A 398 11.76 -43.90 18.29
N THR A 399 10.95 -43.18 19.07
CA THR A 399 10.12 -42.09 18.56
C THR A 399 10.66 -40.82 19.18
N TYR A 400 11.10 -39.90 18.33
CA TYR A 400 11.68 -38.62 18.72
C TYR A 400 11.02 -37.53 17.87
N SER A 401 10.93 -36.33 18.44
CA SER A 401 10.35 -35.18 17.74
C SER A 401 11.45 -34.42 17.03
N VAL A 402 11.26 -34.20 15.74
CA VAL A 402 12.15 -33.40 14.88
C VAL A 402 11.48 -32.04 14.70
N GLU A 403 12.20 -30.97 14.98
CA GLU A 403 11.74 -29.60 14.77
C GLU A 403 12.33 -29.07 13.46
N ASP A 404 11.47 -28.67 12.54
CA ASP A 404 11.86 -27.99 11.31
C ASP A 404 12.36 -26.58 11.65
N GLU A 405 13.62 -26.26 11.32
CA GLU A 405 14.28 -25.02 11.74
C GLU A 405 13.63 -23.74 11.15
N GLU A 406 13.02 -23.82 9.97
CA GLU A 406 12.40 -22.67 9.31
C GLU A 406 10.97 -22.41 9.79
N THR A 407 10.21 -23.49 9.99
CA THR A 407 8.79 -23.43 10.30
C THR A 407 8.50 -23.66 11.77
N LEU A 408 9.50 -24.07 12.56
CA LEU A 408 9.40 -24.45 13.97
C LEU A 408 8.31 -25.51 14.21
N ALA A 409 7.95 -26.27 13.17
CA ALA A 409 6.94 -27.30 13.22
C ALA A 409 7.58 -28.62 13.67
N THR A 410 6.92 -29.36 14.55
CA THR A 410 7.43 -30.62 15.04
C THR A 410 6.71 -31.81 14.46
N GLU A 411 7.49 -32.75 13.92
CA GLU A 411 7.02 -34.03 13.43
C GLU A 411 7.62 -35.17 14.26
N ASP A 412 6.76 -36.07 14.75
CA ASP A 412 7.21 -37.27 15.46
C ASP A 412 7.69 -38.31 14.46
N VAL A 413 9.02 -38.48 14.38
CA VAL A 413 9.66 -39.48 13.54
C VAL A 413 9.87 -40.74 14.37
N THR A 414 9.60 -41.90 13.77
CA THR A 414 9.87 -43.20 14.40
C THR A 414 10.88 -43.97 13.58
N ALA A 415 12.08 -44.15 14.13
CA ALA A 415 13.13 -44.97 13.54
C ALA A 415 13.26 -46.30 14.27
N THR A 416 13.63 -47.34 13.53
CA THR A 416 13.89 -48.69 14.03
C THR A 416 15.37 -48.89 14.35
N LEU A 417 15.68 -49.87 15.19
CA LEU A 417 17.07 -50.18 15.55
C LEU A 417 17.92 -50.58 14.33
N ALA A 418 17.30 -51.10 13.27
CA ALA A 418 17.99 -51.40 12.02
C ALA A 418 18.37 -50.12 11.25
N GLU A 419 17.43 -49.17 11.14
CA GLU A 419 17.68 -47.86 10.52
C GLU A 419 18.73 -47.06 11.28
N PHE A 420 18.74 -47.13 12.63
CA PHE A 420 19.79 -46.52 13.45
C PHE A 420 21.18 -47.13 13.20
N LYS A 421 21.28 -48.45 13.04
CA LYS A 421 22.56 -49.10 12.73
C LYS A 421 23.07 -48.75 11.34
N ASP A 422 22.17 -48.66 10.37
CA ASP A 422 22.50 -48.23 9.02
C ASP A 422 22.94 -46.76 9.03
N ALA A 423 22.27 -45.90 9.81
CA ALA A 423 22.64 -44.50 10.01
C ALA A 423 24.02 -44.34 10.68
N VAL A 424 24.31 -45.09 11.75
CA VAL A 424 25.64 -45.11 12.39
C VAL A 424 26.74 -45.48 11.39
N ALA A 425 26.50 -46.48 10.53
CA ALA A 425 27.47 -46.87 9.50
C ALA A 425 27.68 -45.76 8.44
N THR A 426 26.63 -45.01 8.12
CA THR A 426 26.70 -43.85 7.21
C THR A 426 27.46 -42.68 7.85
N VAL A 427 27.17 -42.31 9.10
CA VAL A 427 27.89 -41.26 9.83
C VAL A 427 29.38 -41.64 9.99
N GLU A 428 29.69 -42.91 10.27
CA GLU A 428 31.08 -43.41 10.33
C GLU A 428 31.81 -43.32 8.97
N LYS A 429 31.12 -43.51 7.85
CA LYS A 429 31.65 -43.38 6.48
C LYS A 429 32.12 -41.94 6.21
N TYR A 430 31.45 -40.94 6.78
CA TYR A 430 31.76 -39.52 6.63
C TYR A 430 32.67 -38.96 7.75
N ASN A 431 33.26 -39.82 8.58
CA ASN A 431 34.10 -39.40 9.71
C ASN A 431 33.39 -38.69 10.86
N CYS A 432 32.07 -38.89 11.02
CA CYS A 432 31.26 -38.19 12.01
C CYS A 432 31.32 -36.66 11.87
N GLU A 433 31.53 -36.19 10.64
CA GLU A 433 31.57 -34.77 10.28
C GLU A 433 30.85 -34.62 8.94
N ALA A 434 30.17 -33.49 8.73
CA ALA A 434 29.48 -33.22 7.49
C ALA A 434 30.48 -33.16 6.31
N PRO A 435 30.09 -33.55 5.09
CA PRO A 435 30.95 -33.42 3.92
C PRO A 435 31.40 -31.97 3.71
N ASP A 436 32.69 -31.70 3.52
CA ASP A 436 33.16 -30.33 3.28
C ASP A 436 32.70 -29.83 1.89
N PRO A 437 31.87 -28.77 1.79
CA PRO A 437 31.39 -28.25 0.52
C PRO A 437 32.52 -27.74 -0.39
N ALA A 438 33.69 -27.36 0.15
CA ALA A 438 34.85 -26.92 -0.62
C ALA A 438 35.52 -28.05 -1.41
N GLU A 439 35.28 -29.32 -1.07
CA GLU A 439 35.83 -30.47 -1.82
C GLU A 439 35.17 -30.68 -3.18
N TYR A 440 33.93 -30.18 -3.35
CA TYR A 440 33.10 -30.44 -4.53
C TYR A 440 33.07 -29.27 -5.54
N GLY A 441 33.66 -28.11 -5.22
CA GLY A 441 33.70 -26.95 -6.10
C GLY A 441 34.31 -25.72 -5.45
N VAL A 442 34.13 -24.55 -6.09
CA VAL A 442 34.50 -23.27 -5.44
C VAL A 442 33.37 -22.88 -4.49
N TRP A 443 33.53 -23.21 -3.21
CA TRP A 443 32.61 -22.79 -2.16
C TRP A 443 32.79 -21.31 -1.83
N VAL A 444 31.67 -20.58 -1.76
CA VAL A 444 31.61 -19.22 -1.22
C VAL A 444 30.83 -19.32 0.08
N PRO A 445 31.51 -19.21 1.24
CA PRO A 445 30.84 -19.23 2.52
C PRO A 445 29.84 -18.10 2.65
N GLY A 446 28.81 -18.29 3.46
CA GLY A 446 27.82 -17.28 3.75
C GLY A 446 28.43 -16.01 4.33
N ILE A 447 27.73 -14.88 4.20
CA ILE A 447 28.20 -13.61 4.76
C ILE A 447 28.47 -13.69 6.28
N PRO A 448 27.62 -14.32 7.12
CA PRO A 448 27.89 -14.42 8.56
C PRO A 448 29.18 -15.19 8.85
N GLU A 449 29.41 -16.31 8.18
CA GLU A 449 30.61 -17.14 8.38
C GLU A 449 31.88 -16.40 7.93
N LEU A 450 31.85 -15.73 6.76
CA LEU A 450 32.96 -14.89 6.30
C LEU A 450 33.29 -13.76 7.27
N VAL A 451 32.27 -13.18 7.89
CA VAL A 451 32.45 -12.11 8.88
C VAL A 451 32.97 -12.68 10.20
N SER A 452 32.43 -13.81 10.68
CA SER A 452 32.90 -14.49 11.90
C SER A 452 34.37 -14.88 11.79
N ASN A 453 34.73 -15.64 10.76
CA ASN A 453 36.11 -16.04 10.48
C ASN A 453 37.06 -14.83 10.40
N GLY A 454 36.58 -13.73 9.81
CA GLY A 454 37.31 -12.46 9.76
C GLY A 454 37.53 -11.83 11.15
N LEU A 455 36.51 -11.83 12.01
CA LEU A 455 36.56 -11.27 13.35
C LEU A 455 37.41 -12.12 14.30
N ASP A 456 37.31 -13.44 14.20
CA ASP A 456 38.08 -14.39 15.00
C ASP A 456 39.57 -14.33 14.66
N SER A 457 39.91 -14.16 13.37
CA SER A 457 41.29 -13.96 12.92
C SER A 457 41.97 -12.71 13.51
N ILE A 458 41.19 -11.72 13.94
CA ILE A 458 41.67 -10.46 14.53
C ILE A 458 41.66 -10.54 16.08
N GLY A 459 41.14 -11.61 16.67
CA GLY A 459 40.94 -11.74 18.11
C GLY A 459 39.92 -10.73 18.63
N CYS A 460 38.81 -10.57 17.90
CA CYS A 460 37.72 -9.69 18.28
C CYS A 460 37.08 -10.15 19.61
N ALA A 461 36.63 -9.22 20.44
CA ALA A 461 35.92 -9.56 21.67
C ALA A 461 34.52 -10.09 21.35
N ASP A 462 34.04 -11.09 22.11
CA ASP A 462 32.78 -11.80 21.88
C ASP A 462 31.57 -10.86 21.75
N TRP A 463 31.49 -9.83 22.61
CA TRP A 463 30.40 -8.84 22.54
C TRP A 463 30.39 -8.03 21.24
N LEU A 464 31.56 -7.78 20.65
CA LEU A 464 31.69 -7.06 19.39
C LEU A 464 31.44 -7.99 18.20
N SER A 465 31.83 -9.27 18.34
CA SER A 465 31.47 -10.31 17.37
C SER A 465 29.96 -10.46 17.27
N GLY A 466 29.27 -10.63 18.40
CA GLY A 466 27.81 -10.70 18.44
C GLY A 466 27.10 -9.43 17.95
N LEU A 467 27.66 -8.23 18.20
CA LEU A 467 27.09 -6.99 17.64
C LEU A 467 27.14 -7.00 16.11
N ILE A 468 28.26 -7.45 15.53
CA ILE A 468 28.47 -7.43 14.09
C ILE A 468 27.66 -8.55 13.43
N ASN A 469 27.75 -9.79 13.91
CA ASN A 469 27.04 -10.93 13.32
C ASN A 469 25.54 -10.88 13.65
N ASP A 470 25.17 -10.92 14.92
CA ASP A 470 23.76 -11.06 15.35
C ASP A 470 23.00 -9.72 15.30
N GLY A 471 23.70 -8.59 15.41
CA GLY A 471 23.10 -7.26 15.35
C GLY A 471 23.02 -6.68 13.94
N ILE A 472 24.17 -6.57 13.27
CA ILE A 472 24.32 -5.87 11.99
C ILE A 472 24.08 -6.81 10.80
N VAL A 473 24.80 -7.92 10.70
CA VAL A 473 24.73 -8.85 9.56
C VAL A 473 23.36 -9.50 9.52
N ALA A 474 22.85 -10.03 10.64
CA ALA A 474 21.48 -10.54 10.73
C ALA A 474 20.44 -9.45 10.38
N GLY A 475 20.67 -8.19 10.79
CA GLY A 475 19.81 -7.06 10.42
C GLY A 475 19.81 -6.74 8.93
N VAL A 476 20.97 -6.83 8.26
CA VAL A 476 21.10 -6.67 6.81
C VAL A 476 20.50 -7.87 6.08
N GLY A 477 20.72 -9.09 6.58
CA GLY A 477 20.17 -10.35 6.09
C GLY A 477 18.65 -10.32 6.08
N ALA A 478 18.03 -9.96 7.20
CA ALA A 478 16.58 -9.79 7.30
C ALA A 478 16.03 -8.81 6.24
N VAL A 479 16.74 -7.72 5.93
CA VAL A 479 16.28 -6.77 4.90
C VAL A 479 16.44 -7.33 3.50
N LEU A 480 17.59 -7.94 3.19
CA LEU A 480 17.93 -8.40 1.85
C LEU A 480 17.23 -9.72 1.49
N GLY A 481 16.98 -10.59 2.46
CA GLY A 481 16.23 -11.83 2.32
C GLY A 481 14.84 -11.62 1.72
N PHE A 482 14.13 -10.56 2.12
CA PHE A 482 12.79 -10.27 1.58
C PHE A 482 12.78 -9.49 0.25
N VAL A 483 13.93 -9.01 -0.25
CA VAL A 483 13.99 -8.20 -1.48
C VAL A 483 13.50 -8.95 -2.73
N PRO A 484 13.89 -10.21 -2.98
CA PRO A 484 13.46 -10.97 -4.15
C PRO A 484 11.94 -11.09 -4.26
N GLN A 485 11.27 -11.51 -3.18
CA GLN A 485 9.81 -11.56 -3.09
C GLN A 485 9.16 -10.19 -3.40
N MET A 486 9.69 -9.11 -2.84
CA MET A 486 9.18 -7.75 -3.09
C MET A 486 9.38 -7.29 -4.55
N LEU A 487 10.50 -7.66 -5.19
CA LEU A 487 10.75 -7.35 -6.59
C LEU A 487 9.71 -8.01 -7.51
N VAL A 488 9.42 -9.30 -7.29
CA VAL A 488 8.42 -10.06 -8.06
C VAL A 488 7.02 -9.48 -7.85
N LEU A 489 6.68 -9.08 -6.63
CA LEU A 489 5.41 -8.39 -6.38
C LEU A 489 5.35 -7.04 -7.11
N PHE A 490 6.40 -6.23 -7.06
CA PHE A 490 6.41 -4.89 -7.68
C PHE A 490 6.39 -4.94 -9.19
N ILE A 491 7.03 -5.91 -9.84
CA ILE A 491 6.95 -6.07 -11.30
C ILE A 491 5.52 -6.41 -11.74
N LEU A 492 4.83 -7.31 -11.02
CA LEU A 492 3.45 -7.70 -11.34
C LEU A 492 2.46 -6.55 -11.09
N LEU A 493 2.60 -5.82 -9.98
CA LEU A 493 1.77 -4.64 -9.70
C LEU A 493 2.04 -3.52 -10.71
N ALA A 494 3.31 -3.26 -11.06
CA ALA A 494 3.66 -2.27 -12.07
C ALA A 494 3.09 -2.65 -13.45
N PHE A 495 3.04 -3.94 -13.79
CA PHE A 495 2.39 -4.41 -15.01
C PHE A 495 0.88 -4.13 -15.01
N LEU A 496 0.17 -4.45 -13.93
CA LEU A 496 -1.28 -4.20 -13.81
C LEU A 496 -1.63 -2.70 -13.81
N GLU A 497 -0.78 -1.88 -13.22
CA GLU A 497 -0.92 -0.42 -13.24
C GLU A 497 -0.69 0.12 -14.66
N ALA A 498 0.41 -0.29 -15.31
CA ALA A 498 0.79 0.22 -16.62
C ALA A 498 -0.06 -0.33 -17.78
N CYS A 499 -0.79 -1.43 -17.61
CA CYS A 499 -1.73 -1.91 -18.63
C CYS A 499 -3.12 -1.27 -18.53
N GLY A 500 -3.39 -0.49 -17.48
CA GLY A 500 -4.68 0.18 -17.26
C GLY A 500 -5.74 -0.67 -16.55
N TYR A 501 -5.39 -1.84 -16.00
CA TYR A 501 -6.33 -2.68 -15.24
C TYR A 501 -6.74 -2.03 -13.92
N MET A 502 -5.82 -1.37 -13.21
CA MET A 502 -6.09 -0.73 -11.91
C MET A 502 -7.19 0.35 -11.97
N ALA A 503 -7.28 1.08 -13.08
CA ALA A 503 -8.31 2.10 -13.29
C ALA A 503 -9.75 1.52 -13.30
N ARG A 504 -9.91 0.35 -13.93
CA ARG A 504 -11.20 -0.33 -14.07
C ARG A 504 -11.66 -0.96 -12.76
N ILE A 505 -10.72 -1.51 -12.01
CA ILE A 505 -10.98 -2.02 -10.67
C ILE A 505 -11.43 -0.90 -9.74
N ALA A 506 -10.73 0.24 -9.76
CA ALA A 506 -11.16 1.40 -8.96
C ALA A 506 -12.59 1.83 -9.31
N PHE A 507 -12.94 1.87 -10.61
CA PHE A 507 -14.30 2.16 -11.07
C PHE A 507 -15.34 1.14 -10.55
N VAL A 508 -15.05 -0.16 -10.59
CA VAL A 508 -15.95 -1.20 -10.06
C VAL A 508 -16.11 -1.07 -8.55
N MET A 509 -15.02 -0.81 -7.83
CA MET A 509 -14.99 -0.71 -6.37
C MET A 509 -15.62 0.58 -5.85
N ASP A 510 -15.68 1.62 -6.67
CA ASP A 510 -16.23 2.93 -6.32
C ASP A 510 -17.68 2.86 -5.79
N ARG A 511 -18.52 2.01 -6.39
CA ARG A 511 -19.89 1.79 -5.91
C ARG A 511 -19.93 1.18 -4.49
N ILE A 512 -18.97 0.32 -4.16
CA ILE A 512 -18.90 -0.36 -2.86
C ILE A 512 -18.33 0.60 -1.82
N PHE A 513 -17.24 1.27 -2.17
CA PHE A 513 -16.47 2.13 -1.25
C PHE A 513 -17.22 3.41 -0.89
N ARG A 514 -18.00 3.98 -1.81
CA ARG A 514 -18.84 5.15 -1.51
C ARG A 514 -19.85 4.89 -0.39
N LYS A 515 -20.36 3.66 -0.25
CA LYS A 515 -21.25 3.29 0.87
C LYS A 515 -20.57 3.40 2.24
N PHE A 516 -19.24 3.29 2.27
CA PHE A 516 -18.43 3.38 3.48
C PHE A 516 -17.75 4.74 3.64
N GLY A 517 -18.06 5.70 2.77
CA GLY A 517 -17.47 7.04 2.81
C GLY A 517 -16.08 7.16 2.18
N LEU A 518 -15.63 6.15 1.44
CA LEU A 518 -14.35 6.16 0.74
C LEU A 518 -14.55 6.31 -0.77
N SER A 519 -13.56 6.87 -1.46
CA SER A 519 -13.55 6.87 -2.92
C SER A 519 -13.20 5.47 -3.47
N GLY A 520 -13.64 5.13 -4.69
CA GLY A 520 -13.15 3.93 -5.38
C GLY A 520 -11.63 3.92 -5.59
N LYS A 521 -10.99 5.09 -5.71
CA LYS A 521 -9.53 5.23 -5.77
C LYS A 521 -8.85 4.73 -4.49
N SER A 522 -9.54 4.75 -3.35
CA SER A 522 -9.03 4.26 -2.06
C SER A 522 -8.77 2.75 -2.04
N PHE A 523 -9.39 2.00 -2.95
CA PHE A 523 -9.15 0.57 -3.07
C PHE A 523 -7.74 0.25 -3.60
N ILE A 524 -7.18 1.09 -4.49
CA ILE A 524 -5.85 0.86 -5.09
C ILE A 524 -4.76 0.80 -3.98
N PRO A 525 -4.67 1.79 -3.05
CA PRO A 525 -3.78 1.71 -1.90
C PRO A 525 -3.95 0.46 -1.03
N MET A 526 -5.20 0.08 -0.73
CA MET A 526 -5.50 -1.06 0.13
C MET A 526 -5.07 -2.38 -0.51
N LEU A 527 -5.29 -2.52 -1.82
CA LEU A 527 -4.87 -3.68 -2.57
C LEU A 527 -3.35 -3.82 -2.65
N ILE A 528 -2.64 -2.72 -2.86
CA ILE A 528 -1.17 -2.75 -2.85
C ILE A 528 -0.67 -3.01 -1.42
N GLY A 529 -1.44 -2.56 -0.41
CA GLY A 529 -1.19 -2.77 1.01
C GLY A 529 -1.16 -4.24 1.45
N THR A 530 -1.91 -5.15 0.80
CA THR A 530 -1.84 -6.59 1.10
C THR A 530 -0.50 -7.22 0.74
N GLY A 531 0.25 -6.60 -0.16
CA GLY A 531 1.63 -6.95 -0.38
C GLY A 531 2.51 -6.35 0.70
N CYS A 532 2.57 -5.01 0.74
CA CYS A 532 3.32 -4.26 1.74
C CYS A 532 2.63 -2.91 2.04
N GLY A 533 2.54 -2.55 3.32
CA GLY A 533 1.91 -1.30 3.75
C GLY A 533 2.60 -0.04 3.22
N VAL A 534 3.92 -0.08 2.98
CA VAL A 534 4.71 1.06 2.48
C VAL A 534 4.28 1.52 1.09
N PRO A 535 4.37 0.68 0.03
CA PRO A 535 3.89 1.04 -1.31
C PRO A 535 2.37 1.24 -1.33
N GLY A 536 1.61 0.54 -0.48
CA GLY A 536 0.17 0.75 -0.32
C GLY A 536 -0.14 2.19 0.10
N ILE A 537 0.52 2.69 1.15
CA ILE A 537 0.37 4.09 1.58
C ILE A 537 0.80 5.06 0.48
N MET A 538 1.91 4.80 -0.21
CA MET A 538 2.41 5.68 -1.28
C MET A 538 1.46 5.77 -2.48
N ALA A 539 0.71 4.71 -2.78
CA ALA A 539 -0.28 4.71 -3.86
C ALA A 539 -1.47 5.65 -3.58
N SER A 540 -1.65 6.11 -2.33
CA SER A 540 -2.70 7.08 -1.98
C SER A 540 -2.53 8.44 -2.67
N ARG A 541 -1.37 8.73 -3.26
CA ARG A 541 -1.14 9.94 -4.10
C ARG A 541 -2.07 10.06 -5.29
N THR A 542 -2.67 8.97 -5.73
CA THR A 542 -3.67 8.95 -6.80
C THR A 542 -5.01 9.57 -6.37
N ILE A 543 -5.21 9.80 -5.07
CA ILE A 543 -6.42 10.40 -4.49
C ILE A 543 -6.20 11.90 -4.34
N GLU A 544 -6.93 12.68 -5.14
CA GLU A 544 -6.80 14.13 -5.19
C GLU A 544 -7.34 14.82 -3.93
N ASN A 545 -8.50 14.38 -3.45
CA ASN A 545 -9.12 14.95 -2.25
C ASN A 545 -8.29 14.58 -1.00
N GLU A 546 -7.76 15.60 -0.32
CA GLU A 546 -6.85 15.42 0.81
C GLU A 546 -7.52 14.70 1.99
N ARG A 547 -8.84 14.88 2.19
CA ARG A 547 -9.58 14.21 3.26
C ARG A 547 -9.67 12.71 3.02
N ASP A 548 -10.09 12.32 1.81
CA ASP A 548 -10.20 10.92 1.41
C ASP A 548 -8.82 10.25 1.37
N ARG A 549 -7.79 11.00 0.93
CA ARG A 549 -6.41 10.54 0.94
C ARG A 549 -5.94 10.21 2.35
N ARG A 550 -6.12 11.12 3.32
CA ARG A 550 -5.72 10.91 4.71
C ARG A 550 -6.45 9.72 5.35
N MET A 551 -7.75 9.59 5.13
CA MET A 551 -8.54 8.47 5.64
C MET A 551 -8.09 7.13 5.04
N THR A 552 -7.78 7.13 3.73
CA THR A 552 -7.22 5.96 3.05
C THR A 552 -5.87 5.58 3.63
N ILE A 553 -4.95 6.54 3.82
CA ILE A 553 -3.63 6.29 4.44
C ILE A 553 -3.77 5.61 5.81
N MET A 554 -4.74 6.03 6.63
CA MET A 554 -5.00 5.47 7.97
C MET A 554 -5.57 4.05 7.93
N THR A 555 -6.35 3.71 6.91
CA THR A 555 -7.08 2.43 6.83
C THR A 555 -6.34 1.38 6.00
N THR A 556 -5.46 1.78 5.08
CA THR A 556 -4.71 0.88 4.20
C THR A 556 -3.96 -0.23 4.93
N THR A 557 -3.39 0.05 6.11
CA THR A 557 -2.54 -0.93 6.82
C THR A 557 -3.30 -1.89 7.73
N PHE A 558 -4.63 -1.77 7.85
CA PHE A 558 -5.45 -2.77 8.53
C PHE A 558 -5.54 -4.08 7.75
N ILE A 559 -5.33 -4.03 6.43
CA ILE A 559 -5.27 -5.25 5.65
C ILE A 559 -3.99 -6.03 5.99
N PRO A 560 -4.05 -7.37 6.12
CA PRO A 560 -2.84 -8.15 6.36
C PRO A 560 -1.87 -8.03 5.18
N CYS A 561 -0.61 -7.73 5.47
CA CYS A 561 0.47 -7.70 4.47
C CYS A 561 1.28 -9.01 4.52
N SER A 562 2.10 -9.27 3.50
CA SER A 562 2.98 -10.46 3.42
C SER A 562 3.78 -10.70 4.71
N ALA A 563 4.41 -9.69 5.29
CA ALA A 563 5.14 -9.80 6.57
C ALA A 563 4.31 -10.27 7.79
N LYS A 564 2.97 -10.28 7.69
CA LYS A 564 2.08 -10.79 8.75
C LYS A 564 1.73 -12.26 8.54
N THR A 565 2.00 -12.85 7.38
CA THR A 565 1.65 -14.26 7.11
C THR A 565 2.44 -15.24 7.98
N PRO A 566 3.76 -15.07 8.24
CA PRO A 566 4.48 -15.97 9.15
C PRO A 566 3.93 -15.90 10.58
N PHE A 567 3.59 -14.70 11.05
CA PHE A 567 2.96 -14.50 12.35
C PHE A 567 1.57 -15.17 12.46
N ILE A 568 0.75 -15.04 11.41
CA ILE A 568 -0.55 -15.72 11.34
C ILE A 568 -0.37 -17.23 11.36
N ALA A 569 0.62 -17.75 10.62
CA ALA A 569 0.94 -19.17 10.54
C ALA A 569 1.40 -19.71 11.90
N MET A 570 2.33 -19.04 12.57
CA MET A 570 2.80 -19.39 13.92
C MET A 570 1.64 -19.50 14.93
N ILE A 571 0.74 -18.51 14.97
CA ILE A 571 -0.42 -18.57 15.88
C ILE A 571 -1.37 -19.72 15.51
N ALA A 572 -1.57 -19.96 14.21
CA ALA A 572 -2.40 -21.07 13.75
C ALA A 572 -1.78 -22.44 14.08
N GLY A 573 -0.46 -22.59 13.93
CA GLY A 573 0.31 -23.79 14.28
C GLY A 573 0.25 -24.05 15.79
N ALA A 574 0.76 -23.11 16.58
CA ALA A 574 0.92 -23.28 18.03
C ALA A 574 -0.40 -23.47 18.78
N LEU A 575 -1.48 -22.76 18.42
CA LEU A 575 -2.72 -22.74 19.22
C LEU A 575 -3.92 -23.44 18.59
N PHE A 576 -3.89 -23.67 17.27
CA PHE A 576 -5.04 -24.15 16.50
C PHE A 576 -4.73 -25.35 15.59
N GLY A 577 -3.58 -26.02 15.77
CA GLY A 577 -3.22 -27.21 15.00
C GLY A 577 -3.14 -26.97 13.49
N GLY A 578 -2.68 -25.79 13.07
CA GLY A 578 -2.51 -25.43 11.66
C GLY A 578 -3.79 -25.07 10.91
N SER A 579 -4.90 -24.79 11.60
CA SER A 579 -6.19 -24.51 10.96
C SER A 579 -6.16 -23.30 10.02
N ALA A 580 -6.43 -23.52 8.73
CA ALA A 580 -6.53 -22.48 7.69
C ALA A 580 -7.63 -21.42 7.97
N TRP A 581 -8.57 -21.72 8.89
CA TRP A 581 -9.59 -20.76 9.31
C TRP A 581 -9.01 -19.55 10.02
N ILE A 582 -7.87 -19.67 10.71
CA ILE A 582 -7.23 -18.56 11.41
C ILE A 582 -6.70 -17.52 10.42
N ALA A 583 -6.05 -17.98 9.34
CA ALA A 583 -5.62 -17.10 8.26
C ALA A 583 -6.81 -16.40 7.60
N THR A 584 -7.87 -17.16 7.30
CA THR A 584 -9.11 -16.61 6.73
C THR A 584 -9.72 -15.55 7.65
N PHE A 585 -9.82 -15.83 8.95
CA PHE A 585 -10.31 -14.90 9.96
C PHE A 585 -9.50 -13.61 10.00
N ALA A 586 -8.16 -13.68 9.95
CA ALA A 586 -7.30 -12.49 9.96
C ALA A 586 -7.57 -11.57 8.76
N TYR A 587 -7.74 -12.10 7.55
CA TYR A 587 -8.07 -11.30 6.37
C TYR A 587 -9.45 -10.65 6.47
N PHE A 588 -10.47 -11.40 6.90
CA PHE A 588 -11.81 -10.84 7.09
C PHE A 588 -11.85 -9.79 8.21
N LEU A 589 -11.08 -9.98 9.28
CA LEU A 589 -10.93 -9.01 10.36
C LEU A 589 -10.33 -7.70 9.85
N GLY A 590 -9.30 -7.77 9.00
CA GLY A 590 -8.70 -6.59 8.37
C GLY A 590 -9.67 -5.83 7.47
N VAL A 591 -10.44 -6.54 6.63
CA VAL A 591 -11.47 -5.91 5.77
C VAL A 591 -12.59 -5.29 6.61
N ALA A 592 -13.05 -5.98 7.65
CA ALA A 592 -14.05 -5.45 8.57
C ALA A 592 -13.52 -4.20 9.30
N ALA A 593 -12.26 -4.21 9.72
CA ALA A 593 -11.61 -3.06 10.33
C ALA A 593 -11.57 -1.85 9.39
N ILE A 594 -11.26 -2.04 8.10
CA ILE A 594 -11.29 -0.98 7.08
C ILE A 594 -12.69 -0.37 6.99
N ILE A 595 -13.73 -1.21 6.86
CA ILE A 595 -15.12 -0.76 6.70
C ILE A 595 -15.59 0.00 7.94
N VAL A 596 -15.43 -0.59 9.12
CA VAL A 596 -15.84 0.00 10.40
C VAL A 596 -15.08 1.29 10.66
N SER A 597 -13.76 1.30 10.44
CA SER A 597 -12.93 2.48 10.60
C SER A 597 -13.30 3.59 9.64
N GLY A 598 -13.52 3.29 8.36
CA GLY A 598 -13.95 4.28 7.36
C GLY A 598 -15.25 4.97 7.75
N ILE A 599 -16.26 4.20 8.18
CA ILE A 599 -17.55 4.74 8.64
C ILE A 599 -17.37 5.60 9.91
N ILE A 600 -16.57 5.14 10.88
CA ILE A 600 -16.32 5.89 12.12
C ILE A 600 -15.59 7.20 11.83
N LEU A 601 -14.51 7.15 11.03
CA LEU A 601 -13.70 8.31 10.70
C LEU A 601 -14.53 9.36 9.96
N LYS A 602 -15.34 8.98 8.96
CA LYS A 602 -16.24 9.89 8.22
C LYS A 602 -17.18 10.69 9.16
N LYS A 603 -17.57 10.10 10.30
CA LYS A 603 -18.49 10.72 11.27
C LYS A 603 -17.80 11.62 12.29
N THR A 604 -16.47 11.68 12.27
CA THR A 604 -15.72 12.65 13.05
C THR A 604 -15.67 13.98 12.30
N LYS A 605 -15.72 15.12 13.03
CA LYS A 605 -15.65 16.47 12.43
C LYS A 605 -14.43 16.69 11.52
N MET A 606 -13.39 15.89 11.70
CA MET A 606 -12.14 15.99 10.95
C MET A 606 -12.27 15.43 9.52
N PHE A 607 -13.20 14.51 9.27
CA PHE A 607 -13.38 13.82 7.98
C PHE A 607 -14.82 13.88 7.44
N SER A 608 -15.65 14.81 7.92
CA SER A 608 -17.03 15.02 7.46
C SER A 608 -17.08 15.83 6.16
N GLY A 609 -17.22 15.18 5.01
CA GLY A 609 -17.73 15.76 3.76
C GLY A 609 -18.07 14.63 2.79
N ASP A 610 -18.72 14.95 1.67
CA ASP A 610 -18.98 13.93 0.67
C ASP A 610 -17.73 13.57 -0.12
N PRO A 611 -17.54 12.28 -0.47
CA PRO A 611 -16.43 11.86 -1.30
C PRO A 611 -16.50 12.61 -2.64
N ALA A 612 -15.34 13.03 -3.16
CA ALA A 612 -15.32 13.77 -4.43
C ALA A 612 -15.95 12.93 -5.57
N PRO A 613 -16.69 13.56 -6.50
CA PRO A 613 -17.27 12.86 -7.65
C PRO A 613 -16.21 12.05 -8.41
N PHE A 614 -16.45 10.75 -8.57
CA PHE A 614 -15.49 9.86 -9.24
C PHE A 614 -15.59 10.04 -10.76
N VAL A 615 -14.79 10.96 -11.31
CA VAL A 615 -14.63 11.14 -12.76
C VAL A 615 -13.25 10.63 -13.18
N MET A 616 -13.20 9.46 -13.83
CA MET A 616 -11.93 8.85 -14.26
C MET A 616 -12.00 8.45 -15.74
N GLU A 617 -11.00 8.84 -16.55
CA GLU A 617 -10.82 8.24 -17.87
C GLU A 617 -10.36 6.80 -17.68
N LEU A 618 -11.07 5.86 -18.29
CA LEU A 618 -10.57 4.51 -18.44
C LEU A 618 -9.60 4.52 -19.64
N PRO A 619 -8.27 4.44 -19.42
CA PRO A 619 -7.35 4.38 -20.53
C PRO A 619 -7.60 3.09 -21.34
N ALA A 620 -7.38 3.15 -22.65
CA ALA A 620 -7.41 1.94 -23.47
C ALA A 620 -6.37 0.94 -22.95
N TYR A 621 -6.71 -0.36 -22.96
CA TYR A 621 -5.73 -1.40 -22.65
C TYR A 621 -4.57 -1.33 -23.64
N HIS A 622 -3.36 -1.28 -23.11
CA HIS A 622 -2.15 -1.39 -23.91
C HIS A 622 -1.14 -2.28 -23.18
N LEU A 623 -0.25 -2.90 -23.95
CA LEU A 623 0.87 -3.61 -23.36
C LEU A 623 1.88 -2.59 -22.83
N PRO A 624 2.32 -2.69 -21.56
CA PRO A 624 3.33 -1.81 -21.03
C PRO A 624 4.70 -2.13 -21.61
N THR A 625 5.56 -1.11 -21.74
CA THR A 625 6.95 -1.32 -22.18
C THR A 625 7.75 -1.95 -21.05
N VAL A 626 8.52 -3.01 -21.36
CA VAL A 626 9.34 -3.75 -20.37
C VAL A 626 10.24 -2.80 -19.58
N GLY A 627 10.85 -1.82 -20.25
CA GLY A 627 11.72 -0.83 -19.59
C GLY A 627 11.00 0.03 -18.55
N ASN A 628 9.73 0.41 -18.76
CA ASN A 628 8.98 1.19 -17.78
C ASN A 628 8.60 0.33 -16.57
N VAL A 629 8.22 -0.93 -16.79
CA VAL A 629 7.88 -1.87 -15.71
C VAL A 629 9.11 -2.16 -14.85
N LEU A 630 10.26 -2.49 -15.46
CA LEU A 630 11.51 -2.76 -14.73
C LEU A 630 12.04 -1.52 -13.99
N ARG A 631 11.94 -0.33 -14.60
CA ARG A 631 12.32 0.91 -13.91
C ARG A 631 11.42 1.16 -12.70
N SER A 632 10.11 0.99 -12.84
CA SER A 632 9.17 1.16 -11.72
C SER A 632 9.44 0.16 -10.60
N MET A 633 9.69 -1.11 -10.95
CA MET A 633 10.10 -2.15 -10.00
C MET A 633 11.36 -1.75 -9.23
N TRP A 634 12.42 -1.35 -9.95
CA TRP A 634 13.70 -0.96 -9.36
C TRP A 634 13.59 0.27 -8.46
N GLU A 635 12.88 1.31 -8.88
CA GLU A 635 12.68 2.53 -8.07
C GLU A 635 11.95 2.23 -6.75
N ARG A 636 10.92 1.36 -6.79
CA ARG A 636 10.17 0.94 -5.59
C ARG A 636 11.03 0.09 -4.67
N ALA A 637 11.74 -0.91 -5.19
CA ALA A 637 12.62 -1.78 -4.43
C ALA A 637 13.80 -1.01 -3.80
N TRP A 638 14.44 -0.12 -4.55
CA TRP A 638 15.53 0.72 -4.03
C TRP A 638 15.05 1.69 -2.94
N SER A 639 13.84 2.24 -3.09
CA SER A 639 13.21 3.03 -2.04
C SER A 639 12.93 2.21 -0.79
N PHE A 640 12.57 0.93 -0.92
CA PHE A 640 12.40 0.01 0.20
C PHE A 640 13.75 -0.25 0.89
N ILE A 641 14.78 -0.70 0.17
CA ILE A 641 16.10 -1.00 0.72
C ILE A 641 16.68 0.20 1.48
N LYS A 642 16.67 1.40 0.90
CA LYS A 642 17.23 2.58 1.57
C LYS A 642 16.46 3.00 2.82
N LYS A 643 15.14 2.95 2.79
CA LYS A 643 14.31 3.55 3.84
C LYS A 643 13.91 2.55 4.91
N ALA A 644 13.37 1.40 4.49
CA ALA A 644 13.03 0.32 5.41
C ALA A 644 14.31 -0.30 5.97
N GLY A 645 15.30 -0.56 5.12
CA GLY A 645 16.56 -1.19 5.54
C GLY A 645 17.31 -0.40 6.61
N THR A 646 17.44 0.92 6.48
CA THR A 646 18.12 1.74 7.51
C THR A 646 17.38 1.69 8.86
N VAL A 647 16.04 1.66 8.84
CA VAL A 647 15.24 1.63 10.07
C VAL A 647 15.26 0.25 10.70
N ILE A 648 15.18 -0.81 9.89
CA ILE A 648 15.27 -2.20 10.35
C ILE A 648 16.63 -2.45 10.97
N LEU A 649 17.73 -2.10 10.28
CA LEU A 649 19.10 -2.27 10.80
C LEU A 649 19.33 -1.58 12.15
N LEU A 650 18.92 -0.31 12.30
CA LEU A 650 19.06 0.40 13.58
C LEU A 650 18.26 -0.27 14.69
N ALA A 651 17.13 -0.86 14.33
CA ALA A 651 16.23 -1.47 15.27
C ALA A 651 16.65 -2.91 15.65
N THR A 652 17.27 -3.68 14.74
CA THR A 652 17.88 -4.98 15.07
C THR A 652 19.07 -4.80 16.00
N ILE A 653 19.94 -3.82 15.74
CA ILE A 653 21.04 -3.46 16.66
C ILE A 653 20.49 -3.10 18.05
N LEU A 654 19.42 -2.30 18.10
CA LEU A 654 18.80 -1.92 19.37
C LEU A 654 18.16 -3.12 20.09
N VAL A 655 17.44 -3.97 19.38
CA VAL A 655 16.79 -5.17 19.95
C VAL A 655 17.85 -6.15 20.45
N TRP A 656 18.90 -6.40 19.67
CA TRP A 656 20.05 -7.21 20.06
C TRP A 656 20.64 -6.69 21.38
N PHE A 657 20.95 -5.39 21.45
CA PHE A 657 21.51 -4.79 22.67
C PHE A 657 20.56 -4.91 23.86
N LEU A 658 19.26 -4.68 23.67
CA LEU A 658 18.28 -4.78 24.75
C LEU A 658 18.05 -6.23 25.21
N SER A 659 18.24 -7.21 24.32
CA SER A 659 18.05 -8.64 24.62
C SER A 659 19.26 -9.19 25.37
N TYR A 660 20.47 -8.95 24.88
CA TYR A 660 21.69 -9.57 25.41
C TYR A 660 22.36 -8.78 26.54
N PHE A 661 21.89 -7.58 26.89
CA PHE A 661 22.43 -6.84 28.03
C PHE A 661 21.39 -6.63 29.12
N GLY A 662 21.85 -6.75 30.38
CA GLY A 662 20.98 -6.59 31.55
C GLY A 662 21.74 -6.37 32.84
N PHE A 663 21.00 -6.34 33.95
CA PHE A 663 21.55 -6.19 35.29
C PHE A 663 21.43 -7.50 36.04
N VAL A 664 22.57 -8.13 36.36
CA VAL A 664 22.64 -9.35 37.16
C VAL A 664 23.49 -9.04 38.39
N ASN A 665 22.98 -9.35 39.58
CA ASN A 665 23.68 -9.12 40.87
C ASN A 665 24.23 -7.69 41.07
N GLY A 666 23.60 -6.68 40.46
CA GLY A 666 23.99 -5.26 40.60
C GLY A 666 25.08 -4.78 39.63
N SER A 667 25.58 -5.64 38.73
CA SER A 667 26.49 -5.28 37.63
C SER A 667 25.80 -5.36 36.27
N PHE A 668 26.14 -4.43 35.38
CA PHE A 668 25.70 -4.45 33.98
C PHE A 668 26.64 -5.33 33.17
N GLN A 669 26.13 -6.41 32.58
CA GLN A 669 26.92 -7.38 31.83
C GLN A 669 26.13 -7.93 30.63
N MET A 670 26.84 -8.59 29.71
CA MET A 670 26.23 -9.41 28.66
C MET A 670 25.67 -10.68 29.30
N LEU A 671 24.45 -11.05 28.92
CA LEU A 671 23.68 -12.15 29.47
C LEU A 671 23.94 -13.44 28.68
N THR A 672 23.99 -14.57 29.37
CA THR A 672 23.86 -15.91 28.77
C THR A 672 22.38 -16.21 28.51
N GLU A 673 22.08 -17.22 27.68
CA GLU A 673 20.71 -17.57 27.28
C GLU A 673 19.79 -17.85 28.49
N ASP A 674 20.31 -18.53 29.51
CA ASP A 674 19.64 -18.81 30.78
C ASP A 674 19.36 -17.56 31.65
N GLN A 675 19.87 -16.38 31.28
CA GLN A 675 19.67 -15.12 32.00
C GLN A 675 18.81 -14.09 31.24
N MET A 676 18.15 -14.49 30.15
CA MET A 676 17.29 -13.63 29.31
C MET A 676 16.19 -12.89 30.10
N ASP A 677 15.67 -13.47 31.19
CA ASP A 677 14.68 -12.84 32.08
C ASP A 677 15.17 -11.54 32.76
N SER A 678 16.49 -11.36 32.88
CA SER A 678 17.11 -10.16 33.48
C SER A 678 17.53 -9.11 32.44
N SER A 679 17.16 -9.31 31.16
CA SER A 679 17.45 -8.39 30.06
C SER A 679 16.78 -7.02 30.25
N LEU A 680 17.40 -5.99 29.67
CA LEU A 680 16.79 -4.66 29.58
C LEU A 680 15.42 -4.75 28.87
N LEU A 681 15.30 -5.65 27.90
CA LEU A 681 14.06 -5.92 27.19
C LEU A 681 12.98 -6.48 28.12
N ALA A 682 13.32 -7.43 29.00
CA ALA A 682 12.41 -7.96 30.01
C ALA A 682 11.97 -6.88 31.02
N ILE A 683 12.85 -5.97 31.43
CA ILE A 683 12.51 -4.84 32.32
C ILE A 683 11.48 -3.92 31.65
N ILE A 684 11.72 -3.54 30.38
CA ILE A 684 10.79 -2.70 29.61
C ILE A 684 9.47 -3.44 29.41
N GLY A 685 9.51 -4.72 29.05
CA GLY A 685 8.36 -5.59 28.86
C GLY A 685 7.47 -5.66 30.09
N ASN A 686 8.05 -5.91 31.26
CA ASN A 686 7.33 -5.93 32.53
C ASN A 686 6.68 -4.58 32.85
N ALA A 687 7.33 -3.45 32.53
CA ALA A 687 6.78 -2.11 32.75
C ALA A 687 5.56 -1.78 31.88
N ILE A 688 5.42 -2.38 30.70
CA ILE A 688 4.30 -2.15 29.77
C ILE A 688 3.24 -3.26 29.77
N SER A 689 3.58 -4.44 30.28
CA SER A 689 2.74 -5.65 30.29
C SER A 689 1.33 -5.44 30.88
N TRP A 690 1.21 -4.58 31.89
CA TRP A 690 -0.08 -4.29 32.56
C TRP A 690 -1.13 -3.70 31.62
N ILE A 691 -0.71 -3.00 30.55
CA ILE A 691 -1.62 -2.46 29.53
C ILE A 691 -2.30 -3.60 28.76
N PHE A 692 -1.59 -4.71 28.56
CA PHE A 692 -2.05 -5.87 27.79
C PHE A 692 -2.75 -6.93 28.65
N ALA A 693 -2.69 -6.83 29.98
CA ALA A 693 -3.37 -7.77 30.87
C ALA A 693 -4.89 -7.91 30.61
N PRO A 694 -5.67 -6.83 30.35
CA PRO A 694 -7.09 -6.96 29.98
C PRO A 694 -7.35 -7.68 28.64
N LEU A 695 -6.34 -7.74 27.78
CA LEU A 695 -6.38 -8.40 26.48
C LEU A 695 -6.10 -9.91 26.57
N GLY A 696 -5.75 -10.42 27.76
CA GLY A 696 -5.53 -11.84 28.01
C GLY A 696 -4.07 -12.29 27.91
N TRP A 697 -3.13 -11.39 27.65
CA TRP A 697 -1.70 -11.67 27.50
C TRP A 697 -0.85 -10.62 28.23
N GLY A 698 -1.02 -10.56 29.55
CA GLY A 698 -0.29 -9.63 30.43
C GLY A 698 1.15 -10.05 30.74
N ASN A 699 1.76 -10.90 29.92
CA ASN A 699 3.12 -11.38 30.10
C ASN A 699 4.13 -10.50 29.36
N TRP A 700 5.35 -10.41 29.88
CA TRP A 700 6.36 -9.52 29.35
C TRP A 700 6.83 -9.95 27.96
N GLN A 701 6.89 -11.27 27.67
CA GLN A 701 7.32 -11.80 26.37
C GLN A 701 6.38 -11.34 25.26
N ALA A 702 5.06 -11.47 25.44
CA ALA A 702 4.06 -11.02 24.46
C ALA A 702 4.05 -9.50 24.28
N ALA A 703 4.25 -8.76 25.38
CA ALA A 703 4.35 -7.31 25.34
C ALA A 703 5.58 -6.84 24.55
N VAL A 704 6.74 -7.46 24.79
CA VAL A 704 7.98 -7.22 24.05
C VAL A 704 7.81 -7.59 22.58
N ALA A 705 7.29 -8.78 22.28
CA ALA A 705 7.05 -9.24 20.91
C ALA A 705 6.13 -8.28 20.14
N SER A 706 5.12 -7.70 20.80
CA SER A 706 4.25 -6.68 20.16
C SER A 706 4.99 -5.38 19.87
N VAL A 707 5.93 -4.98 20.72
CA VAL A 707 6.76 -3.77 20.52
C VAL A 707 7.80 -4.00 19.44
N THR A 708 8.49 -5.14 19.45
CA THR A 708 9.45 -5.49 18.39
C THR A 708 8.76 -5.64 17.03
N GLY A 709 7.50 -6.10 17.04
CA GLY A 709 6.61 -6.12 15.87
C GLY A 709 6.29 -4.76 15.23
N LEU A 710 6.55 -3.64 15.92
CA LEU A 710 6.43 -2.29 15.34
C LEU A 710 7.63 -1.93 14.45
N ILE A 711 8.76 -2.59 14.62
CA ILE A 711 9.94 -2.41 13.77
C ILE A 711 9.67 -3.06 12.41
N ALA A 712 9.45 -4.37 12.44
CA ALA A 712 9.04 -5.20 11.31
C ALA A 712 8.04 -6.25 11.84
N LYS A 713 7.04 -6.59 11.04
CA LYS A 713 5.95 -7.47 11.52
C LYS A 713 6.38 -8.93 11.61
N GLU A 714 7.33 -9.38 10.77
CA GLU A 714 7.92 -10.72 10.92
C GLU A 714 8.73 -10.86 12.22
N ASN A 715 9.30 -9.79 12.77
CA ASN A 715 10.10 -9.86 14.00
C ASN A 715 9.32 -10.36 15.20
N ILE A 716 7.98 -10.36 15.16
CA ILE A 716 7.16 -10.99 16.20
C ILE A 716 7.52 -12.48 16.28
N VAL A 717 7.63 -13.15 15.13
CA VAL A 717 7.97 -14.59 15.03
C VAL A 717 9.35 -14.84 15.62
N GLY A 718 10.38 -14.11 15.16
CA GLY A 718 11.74 -14.26 15.69
C GLY A 718 11.86 -13.94 17.19
N THR A 719 11.16 -12.90 17.66
CA THR A 719 11.15 -12.55 19.09
C THR A 719 10.46 -13.64 19.92
N MET A 720 9.37 -14.23 19.41
CA MET A 720 8.68 -15.32 20.09
C MET A 720 9.52 -16.59 20.08
N GLY A 721 10.22 -16.90 18.99
CA GLY A 721 11.18 -18.01 18.92
C GLY A 721 12.27 -17.90 19.98
N ILE A 722 12.95 -16.76 20.06
CA ILE A 722 14.00 -16.53 21.07
C ILE A 722 13.45 -16.62 22.50
N LEU A 723 12.30 -15.98 22.77
CA LEU A 723 11.76 -15.88 24.13
C LEU A 723 11.05 -17.14 24.63
N TYR A 724 10.62 -18.03 23.72
CA TYR A 724 9.91 -19.27 24.07
C TYR A 724 10.69 -20.55 23.72
N GLY A 725 11.83 -20.47 23.03
CA GLY A 725 12.66 -21.63 22.65
C GLY A 725 13.64 -22.12 23.73
N GLY A 726 13.98 -21.29 24.72
CA GLY A 726 15.02 -21.64 25.72
C GLY A 726 14.60 -22.61 26.83
N ALA A 727 13.44 -23.25 26.76
CA ALA A 727 12.87 -24.02 27.87
C ALA A 727 12.68 -25.53 27.57
N GLY A 728 13.71 -26.19 27.02
CA GLY A 728 13.79 -27.67 26.94
C GLY A 728 12.62 -28.37 26.25
N GLY A 729 11.90 -27.64 25.38
CA GLY A 729 10.73 -28.09 24.64
C GLY A 729 10.47 -27.16 23.46
N THR A 730 9.61 -27.59 22.54
CA THR A 730 9.39 -26.90 21.26
C THR A 730 8.76 -25.52 21.47
N VAL A 731 9.10 -24.54 20.62
CA VAL A 731 8.59 -23.16 20.71
C VAL A 731 7.04 -23.15 20.72
N TYR A 732 6.43 -24.01 19.92
CA TYR A 732 4.97 -24.12 19.83
C TYR A 732 4.31 -24.67 21.10
N GLN A 733 4.93 -25.62 21.79
CA GLN A 733 4.43 -26.10 23.08
C GLN A 733 4.54 -25.01 24.16
N ALA A 734 5.68 -24.34 24.25
CA ALA A 734 5.88 -23.25 25.20
C ALA A 734 4.89 -22.09 24.97
N MET A 735 4.58 -21.79 23.70
CA MET A 735 3.53 -20.84 23.35
C MET A 735 2.12 -21.33 23.69
N ALA A 736 1.82 -22.62 23.46
CA ALA A 736 0.53 -23.22 23.81
C ALA A 736 0.27 -23.22 25.33
N ASP A 737 1.31 -23.37 26.13
CA ASP A 737 1.23 -23.27 27.59
C ASP A 737 1.06 -21.82 28.07
N ALA A 738 1.66 -20.86 27.37
CA ALA A 738 1.58 -19.45 27.71
C ALA A 738 0.28 -18.76 27.26
N PHE A 739 -0.38 -19.28 26.21
CA PHE A 739 -1.60 -18.67 25.64
C PHE A 739 -2.77 -19.64 25.62
N THR A 740 -3.92 -19.16 26.10
CA THR A 740 -5.20 -19.77 25.72
C THR A 740 -5.53 -19.46 24.26
N GLN A 741 -6.35 -20.27 23.60
CA GLN A 741 -6.83 -19.99 22.24
C GLN A 741 -7.48 -18.59 22.11
N VAL A 742 -8.21 -18.15 23.14
CA VAL A 742 -8.87 -16.84 23.17
C VAL A 742 -7.84 -15.70 23.30
N SER A 743 -6.86 -15.83 24.20
CA SER A 743 -5.81 -14.83 24.36
C SER A 743 -4.87 -14.78 23.15
N GLY A 744 -4.61 -15.92 22.50
CA GLY A 744 -3.89 -15.99 21.23
C GLY A 744 -4.59 -15.27 20.08
N LEU A 745 -5.92 -15.43 19.95
CA LEU A 745 -6.71 -14.67 18.97
C LEU A 745 -6.72 -13.16 19.26
N SER A 746 -6.77 -12.78 20.53
CA SER A 746 -6.64 -11.39 20.96
C SER A 746 -5.27 -10.81 20.60
N PHE A 747 -4.20 -11.56 20.86
CA PHE A 747 -2.82 -11.20 20.50
C PHE A 747 -2.64 -11.04 18.98
N LEU A 748 -3.18 -12.00 18.21
CA LEU A 748 -3.23 -11.94 16.75
C LEU A 748 -3.95 -10.68 16.26
N ALA A 749 -5.17 -10.44 16.74
CA ALA A 749 -5.99 -9.31 16.33
C ALA A 749 -5.35 -7.96 16.67
N PHE A 750 -4.74 -7.85 17.85
CA PHE A 750 -4.00 -6.64 18.24
C PHE A 750 -2.85 -6.38 17.27
N ASN A 751 -1.95 -7.34 17.09
CA ASN A 751 -0.75 -7.15 16.26
C ASN A 751 -1.06 -7.02 14.76
N LEU A 752 -2.19 -7.57 14.32
CA LEU A 752 -2.72 -7.42 12.97
C LEU A 752 -3.21 -5.99 12.70
N LEU A 753 -3.97 -5.39 13.63
CA LEU A 753 -4.66 -4.12 13.44
C LEU A 753 -3.92 -2.91 14.03
N CYS A 754 -2.92 -3.12 14.90
CA CYS A 754 -2.19 -2.03 15.54
C CYS A 754 -1.35 -1.24 14.54
N ALA A 755 -0.59 -0.27 15.06
CA ALA A 755 0.29 0.54 14.24
C ALA A 755 1.15 -0.31 13.29
N PRO A 756 1.31 0.13 12.03
CA PRO A 756 2.08 -0.60 11.05
C PRO A 756 3.58 -0.50 11.38
N CYS A 757 4.41 -1.21 10.62
CA CYS A 757 5.86 -1.16 10.79
C CYS A 757 6.41 0.27 10.65
N PHE A 758 7.56 0.56 11.26
CA PHE A 758 8.18 1.89 11.22
C PHE A 758 8.41 2.41 9.80
N ALA A 759 8.70 1.53 8.84
CA ALA A 759 8.78 1.89 7.43
C ALA A 759 7.46 2.45 6.89
N ALA A 760 6.33 1.84 7.25
CA ALA A 760 4.99 2.29 6.86
C ALA A 760 4.58 3.56 7.62
N ILE A 761 4.95 3.71 8.89
CA ILE A 761 4.76 4.99 9.63
C ILE A 761 5.57 6.11 8.96
N GLY A 762 6.79 5.83 8.50
CA GLY A 762 7.60 6.76 7.73
C GLY A 762 6.94 7.18 6.41
N ALA A 763 6.35 6.22 5.68
CA ALA A 763 5.56 6.49 4.48
C ALA A 763 4.32 7.35 4.81
N MET A 764 3.59 7.01 5.87
CA MET A 764 2.43 7.76 6.36
C MET A 764 2.78 9.21 6.67
N LYS A 765 3.91 9.45 7.36
CA LYS A 765 4.42 10.81 7.64
C LYS A 765 4.67 11.60 6.37
N ARG A 766 5.24 10.96 5.35
CA ARG A 766 5.55 11.61 4.08
C ARG A 766 4.30 11.95 3.27
N GLU A 767 3.32 11.05 3.22
CA GLU A 767 2.09 11.27 2.45
C GLU A 767 1.09 12.18 3.17
N MET A 768 1.11 12.25 4.51
CA MET A 768 0.30 13.20 5.29
C MET A 768 0.92 14.60 5.40
N ASN A 769 2.23 14.71 5.18
CA ASN A 769 3.01 15.96 5.29
C ASN A 769 2.81 16.72 6.63
N ASN A 770 2.48 16.01 7.72
CA ASN A 770 2.22 16.60 9.03
C ASN A 770 2.37 15.56 10.16
N ALA A 771 3.29 15.81 11.09
CA ALA A 771 3.60 14.88 12.19
C ALA A 771 2.43 14.68 13.17
N LYS A 772 1.59 15.69 13.40
CA LYS A 772 0.41 15.58 14.27
C LYS A 772 -0.61 14.61 13.69
N TRP A 773 -0.79 14.65 12.37
CA TRP A 773 -1.67 13.72 11.66
C TRP A 773 -1.14 12.29 11.69
N THR A 774 0.17 12.11 11.55
CA THR A 774 0.80 10.78 11.69
C THR A 774 0.62 10.22 13.09
N LEU A 775 0.84 11.03 14.14
CA LEU A 775 0.65 10.59 15.52
C LEU A 775 -0.81 10.26 15.82
N PHE A 776 -1.74 11.07 15.31
CA PHE A 776 -3.17 10.78 15.40
C PHE A 776 -3.53 9.46 14.71
N ALA A 777 -2.99 9.21 13.52
CA ALA A 777 -3.22 7.98 12.78
C ALA A 777 -2.71 6.74 13.52
N VAL A 778 -1.47 6.78 13.99
CA VAL A 778 -0.85 5.71 14.80
C VAL A 778 -1.63 5.48 16.09
N GLY A 779 -1.98 6.55 16.81
CA GLY A 779 -2.76 6.46 18.04
C GLY A 779 -4.16 5.88 17.80
N TYR A 780 -4.82 6.29 16.72
CA TYR A 780 -6.12 5.75 16.31
C TYR A 780 -6.04 4.25 16.01
N GLN A 781 -5.04 3.81 15.24
CA GLN A 781 -4.85 2.40 14.91
C GLN A 781 -4.59 1.56 16.17
N CYS A 782 -3.73 2.03 17.08
CA CYS A 782 -3.47 1.33 18.35
C CYS A 782 -4.71 1.24 19.24
N VAL A 783 -5.47 2.34 19.39
CA VAL A 783 -6.71 2.34 20.20
C VAL A 783 -7.78 1.44 19.57
N PHE A 784 -7.92 1.47 18.25
CA PHE A 784 -8.85 0.62 17.53
C PHE A 784 -8.48 -0.86 17.65
N ALA A 785 -7.20 -1.20 17.48
CA ALA A 785 -6.70 -2.56 17.67
C ALA A 785 -6.90 -3.06 19.10
N TYR A 786 -6.62 -2.20 20.10
CA TYR A 786 -6.85 -2.51 21.50
C TYR A 786 -8.34 -2.79 21.79
N ALA A 787 -9.23 -1.95 21.26
CA ALA A 787 -10.68 -2.13 21.39
C ALA A 787 -11.16 -3.47 20.79
N VAL A 788 -10.67 -3.82 19.60
CA VAL A 788 -11.01 -5.09 18.93
C VAL A 788 -10.46 -6.30 19.70
N ALA A 789 -9.20 -6.26 20.10
CA ALA A 789 -8.57 -7.34 20.85
C ALA A 789 -9.24 -7.54 22.23
N LEU A 790 -9.65 -6.45 22.90
CA LEU A 790 -10.38 -6.52 24.17
C LEU A 790 -11.75 -7.18 23.98
N MET A 791 -12.48 -6.84 22.91
CA MET A 791 -13.74 -7.51 22.60
C MET A 791 -13.54 -9.01 22.33
N ILE A 792 -12.52 -9.38 21.55
CA ILE A 792 -12.21 -10.78 21.24
C ILE A 792 -11.92 -11.56 22.53
N ASN A 793 -11.04 -11.04 23.39
CA ASN A 793 -10.68 -11.72 24.63
C ASN A 793 -11.88 -11.86 25.57
N GLN A 794 -12.62 -10.78 25.83
CA GLN A 794 -13.67 -10.77 26.84
C GLN A 794 -14.94 -11.52 26.39
N PHE A 795 -15.31 -11.42 25.11
CA PHE A 795 -16.42 -12.23 24.57
C PHE A 795 -16.01 -13.69 24.39
N GLY A 796 -14.77 -13.97 23.97
CA GLY A 796 -14.26 -15.34 23.91
C GLY A 796 -14.28 -16.03 25.28
N ASN A 797 -13.83 -15.33 26.32
CA ASN A 797 -13.84 -15.82 27.70
C ASN A 797 -15.27 -16.01 28.26
N LEU A 798 -16.24 -15.24 27.77
CA LEU A 798 -17.65 -15.47 28.08
C LEU A 798 -18.15 -16.81 27.52
N PHE A 799 -17.74 -17.18 26.29
CA PHE A 799 -18.11 -18.45 25.66
C PHE A 799 -17.39 -19.66 26.27
N THR A 800 -16.16 -19.50 26.75
CA THR A 800 -15.38 -20.58 27.38
C THR A 800 -15.67 -20.74 28.88
N GLY A 801 -16.52 -19.88 29.48
CA GLY A 801 -16.93 -19.96 30.89
C GLY A 801 -16.02 -19.23 31.88
N ASN A 802 -14.92 -18.61 31.43
CA ASN A 802 -13.96 -17.88 32.25
C ASN A 802 -14.29 -16.38 32.34
N VAL A 803 -15.46 -16.04 32.90
CA VAL A 803 -16.00 -14.67 32.84
C VAL A 803 -15.27 -13.70 33.78
N GLN A 804 -14.62 -12.67 33.22
CA GLN A 804 -14.12 -11.52 33.96
C GLN A 804 -15.11 -10.35 33.89
N VAL A 805 -15.93 -10.17 34.92
CA VAL A 805 -17.09 -9.23 34.91
C VAL A 805 -16.69 -7.79 34.55
N VAL A 806 -15.59 -7.28 35.11
CA VAL A 806 -15.13 -5.90 34.84
C VAL A 806 -14.72 -5.73 33.39
N GLY A 807 -13.93 -6.67 32.85
CA GLY A 807 -13.48 -6.64 31.46
C GLY A 807 -14.66 -6.75 30.48
N LEU A 808 -15.64 -7.59 30.79
CA LEU A 808 -16.85 -7.75 30.00
C LEU A 808 -17.69 -6.46 29.92
N ILE A 809 -17.83 -5.72 31.03
CA ILE A 809 -18.53 -4.42 31.04
C ILE A 809 -17.83 -3.45 30.07
N PHE A 810 -16.50 -3.34 30.14
CA PHE A 810 -15.75 -2.48 29.21
C PHE A 810 -15.91 -2.94 27.75
N ALA A 811 -15.87 -4.25 27.49
CA ALA A 811 -16.08 -4.78 26.14
C ALA A 811 -17.47 -4.45 25.58
N ILE A 812 -18.52 -4.57 26.41
CA ILE A 812 -19.89 -4.20 26.04
C ILE A 812 -20.00 -2.69 25.78
N LEU A 813 -19.38 -1.85 26.62
CA LEU A 813 -19.37 -0.40 26.42
C LEU A 813 -18.66 0.01 25.13
N VAL A 814 -17.53 -0.64 24.82
CA VAL A 814 -16.79 -0.43 23.57
C VAL A 814 -17.63 -0.86 22.37
N LEU A 815 -18.28 -2.03 22.43
CA LEU A 815 -19.17 -2.50 21.37
C LEU A 815 -20.35 -1.53 21.17
N ALA A 816 -20.99 -1.09 22.26
CA ALA A 816 -22.07 -0.11 22.22
C ALA A 816 -21.61 1.22 21.62
N PHE A 817 -20.39 1.67 21.93
CA PHE A 817 -19.81 2.88 21.35
C PHE A 817 -19.53 2.73 19.85
N ILE A 818 -18.99 1.59 19.41
CA ILE A 818 -18.78 1.30 17.98
C ILE A 818 -20.13 1.29 17.25
N ILE A 819 -21.13 0.59 17.78
CA ILE A 819 -22.48 0.54 17.19
C ILE A 819 -23.10 1.94 17.13
N PHE A 820 -22.99 2.71 18.22
CA PHE A 820 -23.47 4.09 18.26
C PHE A 820 -22.82 4.94 17.16
N MET A 821 -21.50 4.85 17.01
CA MET A 821 -20.80 5.54 15.93
C MET A 821 -21.24 5.03 14.55
N LEU A 822 -21.46 3.73 14.36
CA LEU A 822 -21.93 3.16 13.08
C LEU A 822 -23.35 3.61 12.70
N VAL A 823 -24.25 3.85 13.67
CA VAL A 823 -25.65 4.24 13.42
C VAL A 823 -25.87 5.76 13.44
N LYS A 824 -25.01 6.53 14.11
CA LYS A 824 -25.15 7.98 14.26
C LYS A 824 -25.34 8.70 12.90
N PRO A 825 -26.40 9.53 12.72
CA PRO A 825 -26.63 10.24 11.47
C PRO A 825 -25.53 11.25 11.18
N TYR A 826 -25.34 11.52 9.90
CA TYR A 826 -24.32 12.41 9.40
C TYR A 826 -24.58 13.85 9.86
N LYS A 827 -23.54 14.57 10.27
CA LYS A 827 -23.57 16.02 10.39
C LYS A 827 -22.63 16.56 9.33
N GLU A 828 -23.20 17.20 8.31
CA GLU A 828 -22.43 18.00 7.34
C GLU A 828 -21.54 18.96 8.11
N SER A 829 -20.24 19.01 7.80
CA SER A 829 -19.41 20.09 8.33
C SER A 829 -19.38 21.22 7.34
N ASN A 830 -20.15 22.26 7.64
CA ASN A 830 -20.28 23.49 6.85
C ASN A 830 -19.03 24.41 6.96
N LYS A 831 -17.81 23.89 7.22
CA LYS A 831 -16.61 24.72 7.44
C LYS A 831 -15.30 24.05 7.01
N LEU A 832 -14.75 24.49 5.88
CA LEU A 832 -13.32 24.38 5.57
C LEU A 832 -12.50 25.33 6.49
N THR A 833 -11.52 24.79 7.20
CA THR A 833 -10.70 25.53 8.20
C THR A 833 -9.35 26.02 7.65
N ALA A 834 -9.04 25.75 6.39
CA ALA A 834 -7.81 26.22 5.77
C ALA A 834 -8.00 27.67 5.27
N LYS A 835 -7.48 28.65 6.01
CA LYS A 835 -7.28 30.01 5.49
C LYS A 835 -6.24 29.96 4.38
N VAL A 836 -6.68 29.85 3.14
CA VAL A 836 -5.85 30.27 2.00
C VAL A 836 -5.84 31.80 2.08
N LYS A 837 -4.67 32.38 2.36
CA LYS A 837 -4.52 33.83 2.22
C LYS A 837 -4.75 34.17 0.74
N VAL A 838 -5.82 34.91 0.49
CA VAL A 838 -6.06 35.64 -0.77
C VAL A 838 -4.90 36.58 -1.03
#